data_AF-A0A485KFT1-F1
#
_entry.id   AF-A0A485KFT1-F1
#
_cell.length_a   1.000
_cell.length_b   1.000
_cell.length_c   1.000
_cell.angle_alpha   90.00
_cell.angle_beta   90.00
_cell.angle_gamma   90.00
#
_symmetry.space_group_name_H-M   'P 1'
#
loop_
_entity.id
_entity.type
_entity.pdbx_description
1 polymer ?
#
loop_
_entity_poly.entity_id
_entity_poly.type
_entity_poly.pdbx_seq_one_letter_code
_entity_poly.pdbx_strand_id
1 'polypeptide(L)'
;MVAVETAYLARGKSLSSVVSGQRRSLRSFNGTQPSSRRLSTLVHVRRSNIVPGLVMFAGTIGLVLLSIFLLVILISQGMFKRMAVTINVQSTHSYWAPYGQSCHLTSDGFVPNSCDADTASVIPATPFASVGTTLASQWAAELTQAGGTLFVTTCVVGGTADVGWTDLQFIAGYDYFPSCLPTAPQDVAGMAMLETTVMDCQDTLSSDCNRQIRAEYTDGLYFLTLYADLDTTMTAFVYTNSDGTTQKLVSNPKRTLITGDGHTVPDDSGRDYIITSRPLGSRYIVESYCVTVIEELSDLAAEMELTGWSQGKHSKLSIVPGWTCGSEVSNANELIALQIIFSLLSLWFFAGDIFITIEGLRGVFKGAPVLKYTVLSGLERRKLLLLCLTVASMPGLLYMDVARIYYFSTNGLKIWTLSAVLTVTFFTFGFLLALSVLDMLMIFLRSRGFCVGYSAPLFVLLSIVSLSAQWCTAAVCLNAYNSFYAAPAFLGFWVDNATWPSGSYEAAGTPPVMIALSSSVVNTLGVCFTTSIAISTAYRRLVFQQWFVDTSWCQSNSLLHHIHVPNFITALPLEPFNGIRMGNKMYCKPSTIALMGYAAVMKQTDVCEERQGRTQSDMHVTTTIIGVYDILLARLRPSWVKSIGHIEHHQFTAHAVRLEKTTYVHTRGNCV
;
A
#
# COMPACT_ATOMS: atom_id res chain seq x y z
N MET A 1 -22.39 -2.55 11.59
CA MET A 1 -22.48 -3.24 10.28
C MET A 1 -22.93 -4.70 10.42
N VAL A 2 -22.39 -5.51 11.34
CA VAL A 2 -22.90 -6.87 11.67
C VAL A 2 -24.38 -6.87 12.06
N ALA A 3 -24.86 -5.81 12.75
CA ALA A 3 -26.27 -5.61 13.09
C ALA A 3 -27.19 -5.36 11.88
N VAL A 4 -26.65 -4.86 10.76
CA VAL A 4 -27.42 -4.59 9.53
C VAL A 4 -27.60 -5.88 8.73
N GLU A 5 -26.62 -6.78 8.79
CA GLU A 5 -26.67 -8.10 8.17
C GLU A 5 -27.58 -9.08 8.97
N THR A 6 -27.57 -9.01 10.31
CA THR A 6 -28.50 -9.77 11.15
C THR A 6 -29.94 -9.25 11.08
N ALA A 7 -30.15 -7.94 10.90
CA ALA A 7 -31.49 -7.36 10.68
C ALA A 7 -32.09 -7.73 9.31
N TYR A 8 -31.27 -8.12 8.33
CA TYR A 8 -31.72 -8.48 6.98
C TYR A 8 -32.44 -9.84 6.93
N LEU A 9 -32.18 -10.73 7.89
CA LEU A 9 -32.67 -12.12 7.87
C LEU A 9 -33.91 -12.39 8.72
N ALA A 10 -34.14 -11.58 9.76
CA ALA A 10 -35.26 -11.82 10.68
C ALA A 10 -36.64 -11.49 10.08
N ARG A 11 -36.73 -10.60 9.07
CA ARG A 11 -38.01 -10.09 8.55
C ARG A 11 -38.65 -10.88 7.40
N GLY A 12 -38.04 -11.99 6.96
CA GLY A 12 -38.63 -12.87 5.94
C GLY A 12 -39.74 -13.82 6.45
N LYS A 13 -40.00 -13.86 7.76
CA LYS A 13 -40.84 -14.90 8.40
C LYS A 13 -42.36 -14.64 8.45
N SER A 14 -42.89 -13.52 7.97
CA SER A 14 -44.32 -13.21 8.19
C SER A 14 -45.30 -13.68 7.09
N LEU A 15 -44.89 -14.44 6.07
CA LEU A 15 -45.75 -14.67 4.89
C LEU A 15 -45.83 -16.11 4.35
N SER A 16 -45.42 -17.13 5.10
CA SER A 16 -45.49 -18.53 4.63
C SER A 16 -46.37 -19.49 5.45
N SER A 17 -47.13 -19.01 6.44
CA SER A 17 -48.14 -19.84 7.11
C SER A 17 -49.54 -19.30 6.86
N VAL A 18 -50.21 -19.85 5.85
CA VAL A 18 -51.65 -20.19 5.76
C VAL A 18 -51.89 -20.45 4.28
N VAL A 19 -51.97 -21.72 3.86
CA VAL A 19 -53.02 -22.27 2.97
C VAL A 19 -52.82 -23.80 2.96
N SER A 20 -53.68 -24.50 3.70
CA SER A 20 -53.97 -25.92 3.48
C SER A 20 -55.50 -26.06 3.40
N GLY A 21 -55.99 -26.34 2.19
CA GLY A 21 -57.21 -27.07 1.85
C GLY A 21 -58.58 -26.60 2.38
N GLN A 22 -59.47 -26.15 1.49
CA GLN A 22 -60.82 -26.74 1.37
C GLN A 22 -61.57 -26.29 0.11
N ARG A 23 -62.24 -27.26 -0.54
CA ARG A 23 -63.22 -27.09 -1.64
C ARG A 23 -64.53 -26.49 -1.12
N ARG A 24 -65.11 -25.52 -1.84
CA ARG A 24 -66.51 -25.48 -2.39
C ARG A 24 -67.07 -24.06 -2.57
N SER A 25 -67.84 -23.94 -3.66
CA SER A 25 -69.01 -23.07 -3.90
C SER A 25 -68.83 -21.65 -4.43
N LEU A 26 -69.52 -21.41 -5.55
CA LEU A 26 -69.86 -20.10 -6.11
C LEU A 26 -70.60 -19.20 -5.10
N ARG A 27 -70.26 -17.90 -5.11
CA ARG A 27 -71.22 -16.78 -5.08
C ARG A 27 -70.52 -15.47 -5.45
N SER A 28 -71.19 -14.69 -6.29
CA SER A 28 -70.78 -13.34 -6.73
C SER A 28 -70.81 -12.37 -5.55
N PHE A 29 -69.89 -11.41 -5.48
CA PHE A 29 -70.16 -10.08 -4.93
C PHE A 29 -69.16 -9.03 -5.43
N ASN A 30 -69.70 -7.85 -5.72
CA ASN A 30 -69.10 -6.69 -6.36
C ASN A 30 -67.92 -6.04 -5.62
N GLY A 31 -67.05 -5.41 -6.43
CA GLY A 31 -66.39 -4.12 -6.23
C GLY A 31 -65.88 -3.72 -4.84
N THR A 32 -64.56 -3.64 -4.69
CA THR A 32 -63.90 -2.70 -3.77
C THR A 32 -62.46 -2.44 -4.21
N GLN A 33 -62.08 -1.15 -4.29
CA GLN A 33 -60.73 -0.66 -4.60
C GLN A 33 -59.66 -1.23 -3.65
N PRO A 34 -58.40 -1.41 -4.10
CA PRO A 34 -57.33 -1.87 -3.22
C PRO A 34 -56.87 -0.72 -2.29
N SER A 35 -56.72 -1.03 -1.00
CA SER A 35 -56.37 -0.07 0.05
C SER A 35 -54.92 0.42 -0.03
N SER A 36 -54.75 1.74 0.10
CA SER A 36 -53.49 2.51 0.16
C SER A 36 -52.42 1.92 1.10
N ARG A 37 -52.82 1.18 2.15
CA ARG A 37 -51.89 0.55 3.11
C ARG A 37 -51.09 -0.62 2.55
N ARG A 38 -51.57 -1.35 1.52
CA ARG A 38 -50.78 -2.43 0.89
C ARG A 38 -49.69 -1.90 -0.04
N LEU A 39 -49.88 -0.71 -0.62
CA LEU A 39 -48.92 -0.08 -1.51
C LEU A 39 -47.71 0.48 -0.72
N SER A 40 -47.95 1.04 0.47
CA SER A 40 -46.89 1.62 1.31
C SER A 40 -45.95 0.56 1.90
N THR A 41 -46.47 -0.61 2.29
CA THR A 41 -45.64 -1.73 2.80
C THR A 41 -44.78 -2.35 1.70
N LEU A 42 -45.32 -2.48 0.48
CA LEU A 42 -44.57 -2.94 -0.69
C LEU A 42 -43.45 -1.99 -1.09
N VAL A 43 -43.68 -0.67 -1.02
CA VAL A 43 -42.66 0.36 -1.28
C VAL A 43 -41.56 0.37 -0.21
N HIS A 44 -41.91 0.15 1.07
CA HIS A 44 -40.94 0.06 2.16
C HIS A 44 -40.07 -1.20 2.09
N VAL A 45 -40.66 -2.36 1.77
CA VAL A 45 -39.94 -3.63 1.61
C VAL A 45 -39.06 -3.62 0.35
N ARG A 46 -39.47 -2.94 -0.73
CA ARG A 46 -38.63 -2.73 -1.93
C ARG A 46 -37.42 -1.83 -1.66
N ARG A 47 -37.59 -0.74 -0.89
CA ARG A 47 -36.49 0.16 -0.49
C ARG A 47 -35.48 -0.51 0.44
N SER A 48 -35.94 -1.34 1.38
CA SER A 48 -35.08 -2.04 2.35
C SER A 48 -34.04 -2.99 1.74
N ASN A 49 -34.29 -3.52 0.54
CA ASN A 49 -33.43 -4.54 -0.07
C ASN A 49 -32.43 -4.01 -1.12
N ILE A 50 -32.55 -2.74 -1.52
CA ILE A 50 -31.73 -2.12 -2.57
C ILE A 50 -30.53 -1.38 -1.95
N VAL A 51 -30.72 -0.80 -0.76
CA VAL A 51 -29.70 0.03 -0.07
C VAL A 51 -28.39 -0.73 0.19
N PRO A 52 -28.38 -1.98 0.71
CA PRO A 52 -27.12 -2.67 0.97
C PRO A 52 -26.33 -2.98 -0.29
N GLY A 53 -26.99 -3.39 -1.39
CA GLY A 53 -26.34 -3.64 -2.68
C GLY A 53 -25.71 -2.38 -3.26
N LEU A 54 -26.38 -1.24 -3.10
CA LEU A 54 -25.85 0.07 -3.50
C LEU A 54 -24.66 0.52 -2.64
N VAL A 55 -24.72 0.30 -1.33
CA VAL A 55 -23.60 0.60 -0.41
C VAL A 55 -22.37 -0.24 -0.77
N MET A 56 -22.55 -1.53 -1.03
CA MET A 56 -21.44 -2.40 -1.45
C MET A 56 -20.86 -2.00 -2.81
N PHE A 57 -21.72 -1.63 -3.76
CA PHE A 57 -21.29 -1.13 -5.06
C PHE A 57 -20.52 0.20 -4.95
N ALA A 58 -21.06 1.17 -4.21
CA ALA A 58 -20.40 2.43 -3.94
C ALA A 58 -19.06 2.22 -3.22
N GLY A 59 -18.99 1.29 -2.26
CA GLY A 59 -17.75 0.88 -1.62
C GLY A 59 -16.74 0.27 -2.60
N THR A 60 -17.19 -0.54 -3.57
CA THR A 60 -16.32 -1.13 -4.60
C THR A 60 -15.74 -0.07 -5.52
N ILE A 61 -16.59 0.82 -6.05
CA ILE A 61 -16.13 1.95 -6.87
C ILE A 61 -15.18 2.81 -6.05
N GLY A 62 -15.54 3.10 -4.80
CA GLY A 62 -14.73 3.86 -3.86
C GLY A 62 -13.34 3.26 -3.71
N LEU A 63 -13.22 1.94 -3.52
CA LEU A 63 -11.93 1.25 -3.41
C LEU A 63 -11.10 1.35 -4.71
N VAL A 64 -11.71 1.15 -5.88
CA VAL A 64 -10.99 1.24 -7.16
C VAL A 64 -10.52 2.68 -7.41
N LEU A 65 -11.40 3.67 -7.25
CA LEU A 65 -11.03 5.08 -7.42
C LEU A 65 -10.02 5.54 -6.38
N LEU A 66 -10.16 5.08 -5.13
CA LEU A 66 -9.19 5.34 -4.07
C LEU A 66 -7.82 4.77 -4.44
N SER A 67 -7.74 3.54 -4.96
CA SER A 67 -6.46 2.96 -5.37
C SER A 67 -5.74 3.77 -6.46
N ILE A 68 -6.49 4.28 -7.44
CA ILE A 68 -5.95 5.15 -8.50
C ILE A 68 -5.53 6.51 -7.93
N PHE A 69 -6.36 7.08 -7.05
CA PHE A 69 -6.06 8.36 -6.41
C PHE A 69 -4.82 8.28 -5.49
N LEU A 70 -4.71 7.21 -4.69
CA LEU A 70 -3.54 6.92 -3.86
C LEU A 70 -2.28 6.81 -4.70
N LEU A 71 -2.38 6.16 -5.87
CA LEU A 71 -1.27 6.03 -6.79
C LEU A 71 -0.81 7.40 -7.33
N VAL A 72 -1.74 8.28 -7.71
CA VAL A 72 -1.41 9.65 -8.13
C VAL A 72 -0.73 10.42 -6.99
N ILE A 73 -1.24 10.31 -5.75
CA ILE A 73 -0.62 10.93 -4.58
C ILE A 73 0.80 10.42 -4.39
N LEU A 74 1.01 9.10 -4.34
CA LEU A 74 2.34 8.52 -4.11
C LEU A 74 3.33 8.93 -5.21
N ILE A 75 2.92 8.95 -6.47
CA ILE A 75 3.78 9.46 -7.56
C ILE A 75 4.11 10.95 -7.34
N SER A 76 3.11 11.77 -6.99
CA SER A 76 3.34 13.20 -6.71
C SER A 76 4.24 13.46 -5.50
N GLN A 77 4.30 12.51 -4.56
CA GLN A 77 5.17 12.56 -3.39
C GLN A 77 6.60 12.07 -3.69
N GLY A 78 6.93 11.79 -4.95
CA GLY A 78 8.29 11.47 -5.38
C GLY A 78 8.74 10.04 -5.09
N MET A 79 7.84 9.06 -4.98
CA MET A 79 8.22 7.67 -4.59
C MET A 79 9.24 6.96 -5.51
N PHE A 80 9.60 7.54 -6.65
CA PHE A 80 10.66 7.06 -7.53
C PHE A 80 11.99 7.81 -7.38
N LYS A 81 11.95 9.05 -6.89
CA LYS A 81 13.10 9.88 -6.57
C LYS A 81 12.69 10.91 -5.53
N ARG A 82 13.17 10.73 -4.31
CA ARG A 82 12.81 11.58 -3.15
C ARG A 82 14.04 11.78 -2.28
N MET A 83 14.14 12.96 -1.69
CA MET A 83 15.16 13.35 -0.73
C MET A 83 14.53 14.24 0.34
N ALA A 84 14.75 13.89 1.61
CA ALA A 84 14.20 14.59 2.75
C ALA A 84 15.13 14.52 3.96
N VAL A 85 15.19 15.60 4.74
CA VAL A 85 15.90 15.65 6.01
C VAL A 85 15.18 14.81 7.07
N THR A 86 15.95 14.02 7.81
CA THR A 86 15.50 13.14 8.90
C THR A 86 15.75 13.77 10.25
N ILE A 87 14.70 14.05 11.01
CA ILE A 87 14.79 14.76 12.28
C ILE A 87 15.57 13.92 13.31
N ASN A 88 16.70 14.45 13.79
CA ASN A 88 17.58 13.76 14.76
C ASN A 88 17.81 14.56 16.05
N VAL A 89 16.74 14.88 16.79
CA VAL A 89 16.85 15.67 18.03
C VAL A 89 17.54 14.88 19.16
N GLN A 90 18.27 15.55 20.05
CA GLN A 90 18.97 14.94 21.20
C GLN A 90 18.01 14.38 22.27
N SER A 91 17.35 13.27 21.94
CA SER A 91 16.31 12.63 22.75
C SER A 91 16.40 11.10 22.63
N THR A 92 15.87 10.42 23.65
CA THR A 92 15.75 8.95 23.62
C THR A 92 14.80 8.46 22.53
N HIS A 93 13.87 9.30 22.05
CA HIS A 93 12.98 9.00 20.92
C HIS A 93 13.72 8.94 19.57
N SER A 94 14.83 9.66 19.45
CA SER A 94 15.76 9.61 18.31
C SER A 94 17.00 8.77 18.63
N TYR A 95 16.90 7.85 19.60
CA TYR A 95 17.94 6.90 19.98
C TYR A 95 19.23 7.47 20.57
N TRP A 96 19.22 8.74 21.00
CA TRP A 96 20.38 9.31 21.67
C TRP A 96 20.57 8.71 23.06
N ALA A 97 21.80 8.32 23.37
CA ALA A 97 22.20 7.85 24.68
C ALA A 97 23.62 8.33 25.06
N PRO A 98 23.88 8.54 26.36
CA PRO A 98 25.23 8.81 26.84
C PRO A 98 26.12 7.57 26.70
N TYR A 99 27.37 7.76 26.31
CA TYR A 99 28.35 6.68 26.17
C TYR A 99 29.60 6.91 27.03
N GLY A 100 30.24 8.08 26.90
CA GLY A 100 31.46 8.42 27.64
C GLY A 100 31.60 9.92 27.90
N GLN A 101 32.19 10.32 29.04
CA GLN A 101 32.37 11.73 29.45
C GLN A 101 33.76 11.93 30.09
N SER A 102 34.80 11.79 29.29
CA SER A 102 36.18 11.65 29.81
C SER A 102 37.26 12.19 28.87
N CYS A 103 37.00 12.22 27.56
CA CYS A 103 37.98 12.60 26.56
C CYS A 103 38.40 14.08 26.68
N HIS A 104 39.69 14.31 26.84
CA HIS A 104 40.29 15.64 26.72
C HIS A 104 40.93 15.79 25.34
N LEU A 105 40.60 16.87 24.64
CA LEU A 105 41.14 17.18 23.32
C LEU A 105 42.10 18.37 23.41
N THR A 106 43.29 18.24 22.82
CA THR A 106 44.31 19.29 22.73
C THR A 106 44.70 19.53 21.28
N SER A 107 45.62 20.46 21.00
CA SER A 107 46.13 20.68 19.63
C SER A 107 46.74 19.44 18.98
N ASP A 108 47.23 18.50 19.78
CA ASP A 108 47.86 17.25 19.31
C ASP A 108 46.86 16.10 19.12
N GLY A 109 45.57 16.33 19.39
CA GLY A 109 44.51 15.32 19.39
C GLY A 109 44.06 14.90 20.78
N PHE A 110 43.47 13.71 20.90
CA PHE A 110 43.00 13.18 22.19
C PHE A 110 44.18 12.94 23.13
N VAL A 111 44.08 13.42 24.37
CA VAL A 111 45.10 13.20 25.39
C VAL A 111 45.16 11.71 25.72
N PRO A 112 46.34 11.06 25.71
CA PRO A 112 46.48 9.65 26.03
C PRO A 112 45.85 9.29 27.39
N ASN A 113 45.03 8.23 27.43
CA ASN A 113 44.31 7.75 28.61
C ASN A 113 43.29 8.75 29.21
N SER A 114 42.92 9.81 28.49
CA SER A 114 41.83 10.70 28.92
C SER A 114 40.46 10.07 28.64
N CYS A 115 40.28 9.51 27.44
CA CYS A 115 39.08 8.79 27.06
C CYS A 115 38.92 7.48 27.85
N ASP A 116 37.68 7.15 28.20
CA ASP A 116 37.31 5.88 28.80
C ASP A 116 37.55 4.72 27.82
N ALA A 117 37.73 3.53 28.39
CA ALA A 117 38.08 2.34 27.62
C ALA A 117 37.02 1.98 26.59
N ASP A 118 35.74 2.22 26.91
CA ASP A 118 34.62 1.93 26.02
C ASP A 118 34.67 2.83 24.79
N THR A 119 34.75 4.15 24.98
CA THR A 119 34.94 5.15 23.91
C THR A 119 36.16 4.85 23.03
N ALA A 120 37.31 4.55 23.65
CA ALA A 120 38.54 4.27 22.91
C ALA A 120 38.50 2.93 22.13
N SER A 121 37.55 2.05 22.46
CA SER A 121 37.39 0.73 21.82
C SER A 121 36.39 0.69 20.67
N VAL A 122 35.65 1.78 20.43
CA VAL A 122 34.59 1.83 19.40
C VAL A 122 35.14 1.52 18.00
N ILE A 123 36.35 2.00 17.73
CA ILE A 123 37.11 1.75 16.50
C ILE A 123 38.57 1.42 16.84
N PRO A 124 39.37 0.85 15.92
CA PRO A 124 40.77 0.56 16.17
C PRO A 124 41.58 1.82 16.56
N ALA A 125 42.66 1.63 17.32
CA ALA A 125 43.40 2.73 17.93
C ALA A 125 44.00 3.72 16.92
N THR A 126 44.48 3.23 15.77
CA THR A 126 45.08 4.08 14.72
C THR A 126 44.08 5.08 14.12
N PRO A 127 42.92 4.65 13.56
CA PRO A 127 41.91 5.59 13.08
C PRO A 127 41.32 6.43 14.21
N PHE A 128 41.22 5.92 15.44
CA PHE A 128 40.77 6.71 16.60
C PHE A 128 41.69 7.90 16.90
N ALA A 129 43.01 7.70 16.85
CA ALA A 129 43.98 8.77 16.99
C ALA A 129 43.82 9.81 15.87
N SER A 130 43.61 9.37 14.63
CA SER A 130 43.36 10.24 13.49
C SER A 130 42.06 11.05 13.63
N VAL A 131 40.99 10.46 14.17
CA VAL A 131 39.77 11.21 14.54
C VAL A 131 40.13 12.33 15.51
N GLY A 132 40.87 12.05 16.58
CA GLY A 132 41.32 13.05 17.55
C GLY A 132 42.12 14.19 16.92
N THR A 133 43.14 13.87 16.10
CA THR A 133 43.93 14.91 15.41
C THR A 133 43.09 15.73 14.43
N THR A 134 42.11 15.11 13.76
CA THR A 134 41.20 15.78 12.82
C THR A 134 40.28 16.75 13.57
N LEU A 135 39.67 16.31 14.68
CA LEU A 135 38.85 17.15 15.54
C LEU A 135 39.66 18.34 16.07
N ALA A 136 40.89 18.10 16.55
CA ALA A 136 41.78 19.16 17.02
C ALA A 136 42.10 20.19 15.94
N SER A 137 42.40 19.74 14.73
CA SER A 137 42.64 20.61 13.58
C SER A 137 41.42 21.45 13.22
N GLN A 138 40.23 20.86 13.22
CA GLN A 138 39.01 21.53 12.78
C GLN A 138 38.41 22.45 13.86
N TRP A 139 38.64 22.15 15.15
CA TRP A 139 38.31 23.00 16.29
C TRP A 139 39.49 23.83 16.82
N ALA A 140 40.51 24.11 15.98
CA ALA A 140 41.71 24.82 16.42
C ALA A 140 41.41 26.22 17.01
N ALA A 141 40.42 26.93 16.44
CA ALA A 141 39.97 28.22 16.99
C ALA A 141 39.34 28.05 18.37
N GLU A 142 38.52 27.01 18.55
CA GLU A 142 37.88 26.69 19.83
C GLU A 142 38.89 26.34 20.91
N LEU A 143 39.88 25.52 20.57
CA LEU A 143 40.98 25.15 21.46
C LEU A 143 41.76 26.38 21.93
N THR A 144 42.03 27.32 21.02
CA THR A 144 42.73 28.57 21.35
C THR A 144 41.92 29.38 22.36
N GLN A 145 40.61 29.44 22.19
CA GLN A 145 39.72 30.15 23.11
C GLN A 145 39.55 29.44 24.45
N ALA A 146 39.55 28.12 24.47
CA ALA A 146 39.41 27.29 25.67
C ALA A 146 40.66 27.28 26.58
N GLY A 147 41.76 27.92 26.15
CA GLY A 147 43.04 27.86 26.88
C GLY A 147 43.84 26.58 26.60
N GLY A 148 43.56 25.89 25.48
CA GLY A 148 44.33 24.77 24.97
C GLY A 148 43.74 23.38 25.20
N THR A 149 42.56 23.26 25.82
CA THR A 149 41.91 21.97 26.05
C THR A 149 40.40 22.08 25.91
N LEU A 150 39.78 21.14 25.19
CA LEU A 150 38.32 20.95 25.13
C LEU A 150 37.92 19.68 25.87
N PHE A 151 36.71 19.70 26.44
CA PHE A 151 36.11 18.59 27.18
C PHE A 151 35.10 17.90 26.25
N VAL A 152 35.43 16.70 25.78
CA VAL A 152 34.64 16.00 24.76
C VAL A 152 33.83 14.89 25.42
N THR A 153 32.52 14.97 25.23
CA THR A 153 31.57 13.92 25.56
C THR A 153 31.33 13.06 24.32
N THR A 154 31.32 11.75 24.51
CA THR A 154 30.93 10.75 23.51
C THR A 154 29.49 10.32 23.75
N CYS A 155 28.66 10.42 22.71
CA CYS A 155 27.29 9.92 22.70
C CYS A 155 27.13 8.88 21.60
N VAL A 156 26.15 8.01 21.76
CA VAL A 156 25.74 7.09 20.71
C VAL A 156 24.32 7.41 20.28
N VAL A 157 24.06 7.24 18.99
CA VAL A 157 22.73 7.13 18.43
C VAL A 157 22.55 5.67 18.04
N GLY A 158 21.54 4.99 18.59
CA GLY A 158 21.33 3.57 18.33
C GLY A 158 22.18 2.66 19.22
N GLY A 159 22.84 1.66 18.63
CA GLY A 159 23.79 0.77 19.35
C GLY A 159 23.12 -0.33 20.18
N THR A 160 21.85 -0.64 19.91
CA THR A 160 21.10 -1.69 20.61
C THR A 160 20.49 -2.67 19.63
N ALA A 161 20.16 -3.88 20.11
CA ALA A 161 19.56 -4.93 19.28
C ALA A 161 18.22 -4.53 18.64
N ASP A 162 17.44 -3.65 19.28
CA ASP A 162 16.16 -3.17 18.76
C ASP A 162 16.31 -2.11 17.66
N VAL A 163 17.46 -1.43 17.60
CA VAL A 163 17.80 -0.42 16.58
C VAL A 163 18.56 -1.06 15.42
N GLY A 164 19.58 -1.86 15.73
CA GLY A 164 20.33 -2.64 14.73
C GLY A 164 21.39 -1.88 13.94
N TRP A 165 21.57 -0.59 14.19
CA TRP A 165 22.59 0.29 13.61
C TRP A 165 23.06 1.29 14.68
N THR A 166 24.19 1.96 14.45
CA THR A 166 24.68 2.97 15.40
C THR A 166 25.52 4.06 14.74
N ASP A 167 25.55 5.24 15.33
CA ASP A 167 26.49 6.32 15.01
C ASP A 167 27.09 6.90 16.28
N LEU A 168 28.32 7.40 16.18
CA LEU A 168 29.04 7.99 17.29
C LEU A 168 29.04 9.52 17.17
N GLN A 169 28.70 10.21 18.26
CA GLN A 169 28.66 11.67 18.32
C GLN A 169 29.68 12.18 19.34
N PHE A 170 30.40 13.24 18.98
CA PHE A 170 31.31 13.94 19.87
C PHE A 170 30.79 15.36 20.12
N ILE A 171 30.59 15.72 21.39
CA ILE A 171 30.15 17.05 21.79
C ILE A 171 31.26 17.71 22.60
N ALA A 172 31.79 18.83 22.12
CA ALA A 172 32.89 19.54 22.76
C ALA A 172 32.39 20.72 23.60
N GLY A 173 32.79 20.77 24.87
CA GLY A 173 32.62 21.92 25.76
C GLY A 173 33.95 22.62 26.05
N TYR A 174 33.90 23.90 26.45
CA TYR A 174 35.09 24.69 26.77
C TYR A 174 35.67 24.37 28.15
N ASP A 175 34.80 24.23 29.15
CA ASP A 175 35.15 24.14 30.57
C ASP A 175 34.38 23.03 31.31
N TYR A 176 33.54 22.27 30.61
CA TYR A 176 32.74 21.18 31.14
C TYR A 176 32.43 20.15 30.06
N PHE A 177 32.10 18.91 30.45
CA PHE A 177 31.63 17.86 29.56
C PHE A 177 30.12 18.05 29.24
N PRO A 178 29.74 18.36 27.99
CA PRO A 178 28.33 18.53 27.63
C PRO A 178 27.51 17.24 27.80
N SER A 179 26.19 17.35 28.02
CA SER A 179 25.31 16.19 28.11
C SER A 179 24.86 15.71 26.73
N CYS A 180 24.72 14.39 26.54
CA CYS A 180 24.10 13.82 25.33
C CYS A 180 22.59 14.04 25.27
N LEU A 181 21.96 14.18 26.44
CA LEU A 181 20.53 14.40 26.63
C LEU A 181 20.33 15.63 27.52
N PRO A 182 20.51 16.85 26.98
CA PRO A 182 20.39 18.08 27.75
C PRO A 182 18.93 18.34 28.19
N THR A 183 18.73 18.75 29.43
CA THR A 183 17.41 19.14 29.96
C THR A 183 17.12 20.63 29.83
N ALA A 184 18.13 21.42 29.46
CA ALA A 184 18.09 22.85 29.18
C ALA A 184 19.08 23.16 28.04
N PRO A 185 18.97 24.29 27.33
CA PRO A 185 19.96 24.68 26.33
C PRO A 185 21.37 24.71 26.93
N GLN A 186 22.34 24.07 26.27
CA GLN A 186 23.74 24.01 26.72
C GLN A 186 24.68 24.59 25.65
N ASP A 187 25.65 25.40 26.07
CA ASP A 187 26.60 26.07 25.18
C ASP A 187 27.79 25.14 24.89
N VAL A 188 28.02 24.82 23.61
CA VAL A 188 29.09 23.93 23.13
C VAL A 188 30.05 24.66 22.21
N ALA A 189 31.29 24.17 22.14
CA ALA A 189 32.31 24.62 21.18
C ALA A 189 32.08 24.03 19.78
N GLY A 190 31.51 22.83 19.71
CA GLY A 190 31.22 22.16 18.46
C GLY A 190 30.59 20.79 18.68
N MET A 191 30.14 20.19 17.58
CA MET A 191 29.62 18.82 17.56
C MET A 191 30.10 18.11 16.30
N ALA A 192 30.46 16.84 16.42
CA ALA A 192 30.88 16.01 15.31
C ALA A 192 30.17 14.66 15.35
N MET A 193 29.95 14.09 14.17
CA MET A 193 29.36 12.79 13.92
C MET A 193 30.41 11.93 13.22
N LEU A 194 30.66 10.74 13.75
CA LEU A 194 31.51 9.73 13.16
C LEU A 194 30.64 8.56 12.68
N GLU A 195 30.82 8.24 11.41
CA GLU A 195 30.10 7.22 10.65
C GLU A 195 31.12 6.32 9.93
N THR A 196 30.63 5.36 9.15
CA THR A 196 31.42 4.53 8.24
C THR A 196 30.86 4.65 6.84
N THR A 197 31.69 4.65 5.81
CA THR A 197 31.20 4.75 4.43
C THR A 197 31.89 3.79 3.47
N VAL A 198 31.21 3.53 2.36
CA VAL A 198 31.80 2.97 1.15
C VAL A 198 31.77 4.04 0.06
N MET A 199 32.93 4.45 -0.44
CA MET A 199 32.98 5.60 -1.36
C MET A 199 32.32 5.23 -2.70
N ASP A 200 31.25 5.95 -3.11
CA ASP A 200 30.54 5.74 -4.39
C ASP A 200 30.84 6.74 -5.53
N CYS A 201 31.98 6.63 -6.24
CA CYS A 201 32.17 7.28 -7.56
C CYS A 201 31.38 6.58 -8.69
N GLN A 202 30.05 6.54 -8.66
CA GLN A 202 29.26 6.07 -9.81
C GLN A 202 29.01 7.16 -10.85
N ASP A 203 29.24 8.44 -10.51
CA ASP A 203 29.21 9.53 -11.48
C ASP A 203 30.53 9.61 -12.28
N THR A 204 30.58 8.85 -13.38
CA THR A 204 31.64 8.90 -14.39
C THR A 204 31.77 10.26 -15.13
N LEU A 205 30.99 11.28 -14.75
CA LEU A 205 30.95 12.60 -15.36
C LEU A 205 31.55 13.73 -14.49
N SER A 206 31.86 13.46 -13.21
CA SER A 206 32.64 14.38 -12.38
C SER A 206 34.12 14.03 -12.53
N SER A 207 34.92 14.97 -13.04
CA SER A 207 36.38 14.87 -13.12
C SER A 207 37.07 14.86 -11.75
N ASP A 208 36.30 15.04 -10.66
CA ASP A 208 36.83 15.42 -9.35
C ASP A 208 36.74 14.28 -8.32
N CYS A 209 36.20 13.11 -8.68
CA CYS A 209 36.30 11.96 -7.79
C CYS A 209 37.76 11.47 -7.77
N ASN A 210 38.43 11.56 -6.62
CA ASN A 210 39.76 11.02 -6.35
C ASN A 210 39.79 9.50 -6.61
N ARG A 211 39.89 9.13 -7.89
CA ARG A 211 39.80 7.76 -8.46
C ARG A 211 40.85 6.81 -7.89
N GLN A 212 41.89 7.36 -7.25
CA GLN A 212 43.04 6.64 -6.73
C GLN A 212 42.77 5.97 -5.38
N ILE A 213 41.88 6.52 -4.55
CA ILE A 213 41.60 6.00 -3.19
C ILE A 213 40.71 4.74 -3.27
N ARG A 214 39.79 4.67 -4.23
CA ARG A 214 38.82 3.56 -4.39
C ARG A 214 39.42 2.19 -4.72
N ALA A 215 40.57 2.15 -5.40
CA ALA A 215 41.23 0.89 -5.75
C ALA A 215 42.00 0.28 -4.57
N GLU A 216 42.21 1.06 -3.51
CA GLU A 216 43.12 0.73 -2.40
C GLU A 216 42.38 0.40 -1.09
N TYR A 217 41.14 0.89 -0.88
CA TYR A 217 40.39 0.70 0.37
C TYR A 217 39.01 0.03 0.16
N THR A 218 39.01 -1.28 -0.10
CA THR A 218 37.78 -2.10 -0.27
C THR A 218 37.05 -2.40 1.04
N ASP A 219 37.68 -2.15 2.18
CA ASP A 219 37.24 -2.64 3.49
C ASP A 219 36.37 -1.62 4.28
N GLY A 220 35.95 -0.53 3.61
CA GLY A 220 35.22 0.58 4.24
C GLY A 220 36.14 1.67 4.79
N LEU A 221 35.57 2.85 5.01
CA LEU A 221 36.25 4.04 5.54
C LEU A 221 35.46 4.57 6.74
N TYR A 222 36.11 5.31 7.62
CA TYR A 222 35.42 6.14 8.61
C TYR A 222 35.11 7.50 8.01
N PHE A 223 33.97 8.08 8.35
CA PHE A 223 33.49 9.35 7.83
C PHE A 223 33.14 10.29 8.98
N LEU A 224 33.82 11.43 9.06
CA LEU A 224 33.65 12.41 10.12
C LEU A 224 33.02 13.69 9.55
N THR A 225 31.85 14.06 10.07
CA THR A 225 31.19 15.34 9.77
C THR A 225 31.18 16.22 11.02
N LEU A 226 31.59 17.48 10.92
CA LEU A 226 31.80 18.36 12.06
C LEU A 226 31.23 19.77 11.85
N TYR A 227 30.68 20.29 12.94
CA TYR A 227 30.34 21.70 13.15
C TYR A 227 31.32 22.36 14.14
N ALA A 228 31.75 23.59 13.81
CA ALA A 228 32.58 24.45 14.65
C ALA A 228 31.90 25.81 14.84
N ASP A 229 31.79 26.28 16.08
CA ASP A 229 31.01 27.47 16.44
C ASP A 229 31.66 28.80 15.99
N LEU A 230 32.99 28.88 16.05
CA LEU A 230 33.78 30.03 15.61
C LEU A 230 34.06 30.04 14.10
N ASP A 231 33.67 29.00 13.35
CA ASP A 231 33.80 29.02 11.89
C ASP A 231 32.69 29.90 11.28
N THR A 232 33.05 31.12 10.93
CA THR A 232 32.13 32.11 10.34
C THR A 232 31.51 31.69 9.00
N THR A 233 32.02 30.63 8.35
CA THR A 233 31.43 30.08 7.12
C THR A 233 30.25 29.15 7.37
N MET A 234 30.06 28.67 8.61
CA MET A 234 28.98 27.78 9.02
C MET A 234 27.76 28.57 9.47
N THR A 235 26.88 28.87 8.52
CA THR A 235 25.67 29.67 8.76
C THR A 235 24.40 28.88 8.46
N ALA A 236 23.33 29.17 9.20
CA ALA A 236 22.03 28.53 8.97
C ALA A 236 21.41 29.00 7.65
N PHE A 237 20.83 28.07 6.89
CA PHE A 237 20.07 28.33 5.68
C PHE A 237 18.83 27.44 5.62
N VAL A 238 17.84 27.84 4.82
CA VAL A 238 16.60 27.07 4.64
C VAL A 238 16.80 26.07 3.49
N TYR A 239 16.69 24.79 3.82
CA TYR A 239 16.69 23.68 2.87
C TYR A 239 15.25 23.27 2.53
N THR A 240 14.98 23.07 1.23
CA THR A 240 13.66 22.62 0.75
C THR A 240 13.75 21.15 0.35
N ASN A 241 13.02 20.31 1.08
CA ASN A 241 12.87 18.89 0.78
C ASN A 241 12.13 18.69 -0.55
N SER A 242 12.35 17.52 -1.17
CA SER A 242 11.66 17.15 -2.42
C SER A 242 10.13 17.10 -2.34
N ASP A 243 9.57 17.03 -1.13
CA ASP A 243 8.13 17.04 -0.89
C ASP A 243 7.55 18.44 -0.60
N GLY A 244 8.39 19.48 -0.74
CA GLY A 244 8.04 20.88 -0.53
C GLY A 244 8.06 21.34 0.93
N THR A 245 8.35 20.45 1.89
CA THR A 245 8.60 20.87 3.28
C THR A 245 9.96 21.55 3.39
N THR A 246 10.12 22.43 4.38
CA THR A 246 11.38 23.17 4.60
C THR A 246 11.93 22.87 5.99
N GLN A 247 13.25 22.77 6.10
CA GLN A 247 13.97 22.64 7.35
C GLN A 247 15.23 23.51 7.31
N LYS A 248 15.75 23.92 8.47
CA LYS A 248 16.98 24.71 8.53
C LYS A 248 18.18 23.79 8.71
N LEU A 249 19.20 24.00 7.90
CA LEU A 249 20.48 23.29 7.95
C LEU A 249 21.62 24.30 8.09
N VAL A 250 22.78 23.85 8.56
CA VAL A 250 24.00 24.64 8.60
C VAL A 250 24.81 24.39 7.32
N SER A 251 25.28 25.47 6.71
CA SER A 251 26.11 25.43 5.50
C SER A 251 27.55 25.01 5.81
N ASN A 252 28.20 24.40 4.82
CA ASN A 252 29.63 24.07 4.83
C ASN A 252 30.14 23.27 6.07
N PRO A 253 29.45 22.20 6.51
CA PRO A 253 30.01 21.34 7.55
C PRO A 253 31.36 20.78 7.08
N LYS A 254 32.34 20.66 7.97
CA LYS A 254 33.61 20.02 7.62
C LYS A 254 33.39 18.52 7.54
N ARG A 255 33.94 17.89 6.52
CA ARG A 255 33.75 16.47 6.22
C ARG A 255 35.09 15.84 5.88
N THR A 256 35.41 14.72 6.51
CA THR A 256 36.72 14.08 6.39
C THR A 256 36.58 12.57 6.44
N LEU A 257 37.16 11.90 5.44
CA LEU A 257 37.31 10.46 5.39
C LEU A 257 38.59 10.06 6.11
N ILE A 258 38.52 8.98 6.87
CA ILE A 258 39.64 8.44 7.63
C ILE A 258 39.76 6.95 7.30
N THR A 259 40.92 6.53 6.82
CA THR A 259 41.22 5.14 6.48
C THR A 259 41.56 4.32 7.73
N GLY A 260 41.53 2.98 7.62
CA GLY A 260 41.88 2.09 8.74
C GLY A 260 43.33 2.20 9.23
N ASP A 261 44.24 2.72 8.41
CA ASP A 261 45.62 3.05 8.77
C ASP A 261 45.82 4.51 9.22
N GLY A 262 44.74 5.29 9.28
CA GLY A 262 44.72 6.63 9.87
C GLY A 262 45.04 7.79 8.92
N HIS A 263 45.09 7.56 7.60
CA HIS A 263 45.16 8.63 6.62
C HIS A 263 43.84 9.38 6.51
N THR A 264 43.92 10.70 6.36
CA THR A 264 42.76 11.61 6.33
C THR A 264 42.63 12.28 4.97
N VAL A 265 41.41 12.33 4.43
CA VAL A 265 41.11 12.95 3.13
C VAL A 265 39.84 13.80 3.25
N PRO A 266 39.82 15.06 2.79
CA PRO A 266 38.59 15.85 2.78
C PRO A 266 37.56 15.25 1.81
N ASP A 267 36.28 15.31 2.18
CA ASP A 267 35.16 14.88 1.32
C ASP A 267 34.10 15.97 1.21
N ASP A 268 33.92 16.52 0.01
CA ASP A 268 32.93 17.57 -0.21
C ASP A 268 31.51 17.00 -0.46
N SER A 269 31.40 15.71 -0.83
CA SER A 269 30.13 15.10 -1.20
C SER A 269 29.21 14.91 0.00
N GLY A 270 29.77 14.44 1.11
CA GLY A 270 29.08 14.00 2.31
C GLY A 270 28.09 12.85 2.09
N ARG A 271 28.19 12.15 0.95
CA ARG A 271 27.27 11.07 0.59
C ARG A 271 27.70 9.78 1.27
N ASP A 272 26.78 9.19 2.02
CA ASP A 272 26.98 7.95 2.76
C ASP A 272 25.71 7.07 2.74
N TYR A 273 25.67 5.99 3.53
CA TYR A 273 24.50 5.15 3.77
C TYR A 273 23.93 4.54 2.49
N ILE A 274 24.80 4.06 1.60
CA ILE A 274 24.40 3.53 0.30
C ILE A 274 23.88 2.11 0.46
N ILE A 275 22.55 1.97 0.47
CA ILE A 275 21.86 0.69 0.68
C ILE A 275 20.99 0.40 -0.53
N THR A 276 21.09 -0.83 -1.06
CA THR A 276 20.21 -1.29 -2.14
C THR A 276 19.14 -2.25 -1.63
N SER A 277 17.95 -2.19 -2.24
CA SER A 277 16.87 -3.16 -2.03
C SER A 277 16.22 -3.53 -3.37
N ARG A 278 15.68 -4.75 -3.45
CA ARG A 278 15.20 -5.36 -4.70
C ARG A 278 13.77 -5.91 -4.58
N PRO A 279 12.77 -5.07 -4.24
CA PRO A 279 11.39 -5.53 -3.98
C PRO A 279 10.70 -6.14 -5.20
N LEU A 280 11.07 -5.70 -6.42
CA LEU A 280 10.51 -6.19 -7.69
C LEU A 280 11.58 -6.91 -8.56
N GLY A 281 12.70 -7.32 -7.95
CA GLY A 281 13.83 -7.93 -8.65
C GLY A 281 14.91 -6.93 -9.11
N SER A 282 15.95 -7.46 -9.77
CA SER A 282 17.17 -6.69 -10.10
C SER A 282 17.02 -5.61 -11.17
N ARG A 283 15.91 -5.56 -11.91
CA ARG A 283 15.65 -4.49 -12.89
C ARG A 283 15.18 -3.19 -12.23
N TYR A 284 14.52 -3.30 -11.07
CA TYR A 284 13.87 -2.19 -10.36
C TYR A 284 14.49 -2.03 -8.98
N ILE A 285 15.80 -1.80 -8.96
CA ILE A 285 16.58 -1.60 -7.73
C ILE A 285 16.15 -0.27 -7.10
N VAL A 286 15.92 -0.30 -5.80
CA VAL A 286 15.78 0.88 -4.95
C VAL A 286 17.15 1.11 -4.34
N GLU A 287 17.82 2.20 -4.74
CA GLU A 287 19.05 2.66 -4.11
C GLU A 287 18.70 3.79 -3.15
N SER A 288 19.07 3.64 -1.89
CA SER A 288 18.99 4.69 -0.88
C SER A 288 20.39 5.17 -0.54
N TYR A 289 20.50 6.46 -0.23
CA TYR A 289 21.71 7.09 0.25
C TYR A 289 21.33 8.25 1.16
N CYS A 290 22.23 8.66 2.05
CA CYS A 290 22.07 9.85 2.85
C CYS A 290 23.21 10.83 2.58
N VAL A 291 22.97 12.10 2.87
CA VAL A 291 24.01 13.11 2.96
C VAL A 291 24.06 13.59 4.40
N THR A 292 25.20 13.43 5.06
CA THR A 292 25.36 13.84 6.47
C THR A 292 25.43 15.36 6.54
N VAL A 293 24.57 15.95 7.37
CA VAL A 293 24.37 17.38 7.51
C VAL A 293 24.34 17.78 8.98
N ILE A 294 24.35 19.09 9.24
CA ILE A 294 24.10 19.63 10.57
C ILE A 294 22.75 20.36 10.49
N GLU A 295 21.78 19.90 11.26
CA GLU A 295 20.47 20.50 11.39
C GLU A 295 20.51 21.67 12.36
N GLU A 296 19.74 22.71 12.04
CA GLU A 296 19.51 23.84 12.92
C GLU A 296 18.11 23.73 13.53
N LEU A 297 18.06 23.57 14.84
CA LEU A 297 16.86 23.14 15.57
C LEU A 297 15.91 24.28 15.97
N SER A 298 16.18 25.56 15.64
CA SER A 298 15.36 26.67 16.17
C SER A 298 13.86 26.52 15.94
N ASP A 299 13.45 26.06 14.77
CA ASP A 299 12.02 25.85 14.45
C ASP A 299 11.50 24.54 15.09
N LEU A 300 12.28 23.46 15.00
CA LEU A 300 11.94 22.13 15.51
C LEU A 300 11.83 22.09 17.04
N ALA A 301 12.66 22.86 17.75
CA ALA A 301 12.67 22.93 19.20
C ALA A 301 11.33 23.45 19.74
N ALA A 302 10.73 24.42 19.06
CA ALA A 302 9.40 24.94 19.40
C ALA A 302 8.29 23.95 19.02
N GLU A 303 8.37 23.31 17.84
CA GLU A 303 7.36 22.36 17.37
C GLU A 303 7.29 21.07 18.21
N MET A 304 8.45 20.60 18.70
CA MET A 304 8.57 19.36 19.49
C MET A 304 8.61 19.60 20.99
N GLU A 305 8.40 20.84 21.45
CA GLU A 305 8.43 21.23 22.87
C GLU A 305 9.71 20.78 23.58
N LEU A 306 10.86 20.88 22.91
CA LEU A 306 12.13 20.43 23.47
C LEU A 306 12.53 21.29 24.67
N THR A 307 12.90 20.65 25.77
CA THR A 307 13.35 21.35 26.98
C THR A 307 14.83 21.72 26.94
N GLY A 308 15.65 20.99 26.19
CA GLY A 308 17.08 21.24 26.05
C GLY A 308 17.67 20.74 24.73
N TRP A 309 18.77 21.36 24.32
CA TRP A 309 19.53 21.08 23.10
C TRP A 309 20.95 21.65 23.23
N SER A 310 21.86 21.23 22.36
CA SER A 310 23.18 21.84 22.24
C SER A 310 23.15 23.03 21.29
N GLN A 311 23.81 24.12 21.66
CA GLN A 311 23.92 25.30 20.81
C GLN A 311 25.34 25.85 20.83
N GLY A 312 25.78 26.43 19.72
CA GLY A 312 27.07 27.12 19.66
C GLY A 312 27.13 28.25 20.70
N LYS A 313 28.21 28.33 21.48
CA LYS A 313 28.37 29.34 22.54
C LYS A 313 28.34 30.78 22.00
N HIS A 314 28.93 31.00 20.83
CA HIS A 314 29.13 32.28 20.16
C HIS A 314 28.08 32.55 19.10
N SER A 315 27.84 31.59 18.20
CA SER A 315 26.86 31.74 17.12
C SER A 315 25.41 31.67 17.63
N LYS A 316 25.18 31.02 18.77
CA LYS A 316 23.85 30.68 19.32
C LYS A 316 22.98 29.86 18.35
N LEU A 317 23.59 29.17 17.39
CA LEU A 317 22.89 28.21 16.54
C LEU A 317 22.58 26.94 17.34
N SER A 318 21.32 26.54 17.36
CA SER A 318 20.89 25.27 17.98
C SER A 318 21.22 24.14 17.01
N ILE A 319 22.20 23.31 17.32
CA ILE A 319 22.77 22.36 16.36
C ILE A 319 22.47 20.91 16.74
N VAL A 320 22.32 20.08 15.72
CA VAL A 320 22.46 18.63 15.87
C VAL A 320 22.90 18.00 14.54
N PRO A 321 23.81 17.02 14.54
CA PRO A 321 24.07 16.21 13.37
C PRO A 321 22.83 15.45 12.92
N GLY A 322 22.62 15.37 11.63
CA GLY A 322 21.48 14.68 11.04
C GLY A 322 21.74 14.29 9.60
N TRP A 323 20.69 13.85 8.91
CA TRP A 323 20.84 13.29 7.57
C TRP A 323 19.81 13.85 6.62
N THR A 324 20.26 14.08 5.40
CA THR A 324 19.38 14.26 4.25
C THR A 324 19.33 12.95 3.48
N CYS A 325 18.34 12.11 3.77
CA CYS A 325 18.23 10.79 3.16
C CYS A 325 17.35 10.80 1.92
N GLY A 326 17.76 10.03 0.91
CA GLY A 326 17.12 9.93 -0.37
C GLY A 326 17.00 8.51 -0.89
N SER A 327 16.18 8.36 -1.92
CA SER A 327 16.02 7.13 -2.69
C SER A 327 15.90 7.43 -4.17
N GLU A 328 16.41 6.51 -4.98
CA GLU A 328 16.30 6.50 -6.43
C GLU A 328 15.97 5.10 -6.94
N VAL A 329 14.98 5.03 -7.84
CA VAL A 329 14.48 3.77 -8.38
C VAL A 329 14.93 3.58 -9.83
N SER A 330 15.66 2.50 -10.08
CA SER A 330 16.09 2.12 -11.42
C SER A 330 14.89 1.80 -12.32
N ASN A 331 14.93 2.26 -13.58
CA ASN A 331 13.89 2.04 -14.59
C ASN A 331 12.48 2.50 -14.16
N ALA A 332 12.38 3.55 -13.31
CA ALA A 332 11.12 4.09 -12.80
C ALA A 332 10.08 4.39 -13.90
N ASN A 333 10.51 4.90 -15.06
CA ASN A 333 9.63 5.23 -16.19
C ASN A 333 8.82 4.03 -16.70
N GLU A 334 9.39 2.81 -16.66
CA GLU A 334 8.67 1.59 -17.07
C GLU A 334 7.55 1.26 -16.09
N LEU A 335 7.81 1.38 -14.78
CA LEU A 335 6.83 1.12 -13.73
C LEU A 335 5.68 2.14 -13.78
N ILE A 336 6.00 3.41 -13.99
CA ILE A 336 4.99 4.48 -14.17
C ILE A 336 4.12 4.18 -15.39
N ALA A 337 4.72 3.85 -16.54
CA ALA A 337 3.98 3.53 -17.75
C ALA A 337 3.06 2.31 -17.56
N LEU A 338 3.58 1.25 -16.93
CA LEU A 338 2.83 0.05 -16.60
C LEU A 338 1.64 0.37 -15.68
N GLN A 339 1.84 1.16 -14.64
CA GLN A 339 0.77 1.60 -13.75
C GLN A 339 -0.33 2.40 -14.47
N ILE A 340 0.05 3.35 -15.33
CA ILE A 340 -0.91 4.15 -16.10
C ILE A 340 -1.73 3.24 -17.01
N ILE A 341 -1.08 2.36 -17.77
CA ILE A 341 -1.74 1.45 -18.71
C ILE A 341 -2.73 0.55 -17.96
N PHE A 342 -2.29 -0.12 -16.89
CA PHE A 342 -3.15 -1.04 -16.15
C PHE A 342 -4.26 -0.33 -15.34
N SER A 343 -4.03 0.91 -14.90
CA SER A 343 -5.08 1.73 -14.28
C SER A 343 -6.16 2.12 -15.29
N LEU A 344 -5.77 2.55 -16.49
CA LEU A 344 -6.72 2.87 -17.58
C LEU A 344 -7.47 1.62 -18.05
N LEU A 345 -6.79 0.49 -18.19
CA LEU A 345 -7.42 -0.80 -18.50
C LEU A 345 -8.39 -1.24 -17.41
N SER A 346 -8.05 -1.02 -16.13
CA SER A 346 -8.95 -1.32 -15.01
C SER A 346 -10.23 -0.49 -15.10
N LEU A 347 -10.12 0.82 -15.38
CA LEU A 347 -11.29 1.68 -15.60
C LEU A 347 -12.12 1.22 -16.80
N TRP A 348 -11.46 0.84 -17.91
CA TRP A 348 -12.13 0.32 -19.10
C TRP A 348 -12.92 -0.96 -18.82
N PHE A 349 -12.30 -1.95 -18.19
CA PHE A 349 -12.95 -3.22 -17.86
C PHE A 349 -14.06 -3.04 -16.82
N PHE A 350 -13.95 -2.05 -15.94
CA PHE A 350 -14.97 -1.74 -14.96
C PHE A 350 -16.14 -0.91 -15.51
N ALA A 351 -15.97 -0.25 -16.67
CA ALA A 351 -16.97 0.65 -17.23
C ALA A 351 -18.28 -0.05 -17.62
N GLY A 352 -18.23 -1.29 -18.09
CA GLY A 352 -19.42 -2.10 -18.37
C GLY A 352 -20.27 -2.37 -17.12
N ASP A 353 -19.60 -2.62 -15.99
CA ASP A 353 -20.24 -2.84 -14.70
C ASP A 353 -20.86 -1.56 -14.13
N ILE A 354 -20.17 -0.43 -14.26
CA ILE A 354 -20.72 0.89 -13.92
C ILE A 354 -21.98 1.15 -14.75
N PHE A 355 -21.93 0.90 -16.06
CA PHE A 355 -23.03 1.16 -16.96
C PHE A 355 -24.29 0.35 -16.62
N ILE A 356 -24.15 -0.97 -16.41
CA ILE A 356 -25.26 -1.83 -15.97
C ILE A 356 -25.86 -1.32 -14.67
N THR A 357 -25.02 -0.88 -13.73
CA THR A 357 -25.48 -0.41 -12.43
C THR A 357 -26.26 0.90 -12.53
N ILE A 358 -25.81 1.85 -13.35
CA ILE A 358 -26.52 3.10 -13.61
C ILE A 358 -27.89 2.83 -14.24
N GLU A 359 -27.98 1.91 -15.22
CA GLU A 359 -29.26 1.52 -15.82
C GLU A 359 -30.17 0.79 -14.83
N GLY A 360 -29.61 -0.03 -13.94
CA GLY A 360 -30.32 -0.60 -12.80
C GLY A 360 -30.92 0.47 -11.88
N LEU A 361 -30.14 1.50 -11.55
CA LEU A 361 -30.53 2.62 -10.69
C LEU A 361 -31.61 3.50 -11.33
N ARG A 362 -31.49 3.80 -12.63
CA ARG A 362 -32.56 4.46 -13.42
C ARG A 362 -33.87 3.68 -13.35
N GLY A 363 -33.78 2.35 -13.31
CA GLY A 363 -34.90 1.46 -13.08
C GLY A 363 -35.59 1.64 -11.73
N VAL A 364 -34.81 1.82 -10.66
CA VAL A 364 -35.31 2.09 -9.30
C VAL A 364 -36.14 3.36 -9.28
N PHE A 365 -35.60 4.45 -9.85
CA PHE A 365 -36.27 5.75 -9.88
C PHE A 365 -37.58 5.72 -10.68
N LYS A 366 -37.67 4.87 -11.70
CA LYS A 366 -38.88 4.67 -12.50
C LYS A 366 -39.87 3.66 -11.91
N GLY A 367 -39.63 3.14 -10.70
CA GLY A 367 -40.53 2.18 -10.02
C GLY A 367 -40.54 0.76 -10.62
N ALA A 368 -39.66 0.49 -11.58
CA ALA A 368 -39.57 -0.81 -12.26
C ALA A 368 -38.77 -1.81 -11.40
N PRO A 369 -39.00 -3.14 -11.53
CA PRO A 369 -38.22 -4.15 -10.82
C PRO A 369 -36.72 -3.99 -11.11
N VAL A 370 -35.89 -4.08 -10.07
CA VAL A 370 -34.49 -3.65 -10.09
C VAL A 370 -33.56 -4.85 -10.19
N LEU A 371 -32.52 -4.74 -11.03
CA LEU A 371 -31.43 -5.71 -11.12
C LEU A 371 -30.59 -5.61 -9.83
N LYS A 372 -30.60 -6.65 -8.99
CA LYS A 372 -29.69 -6.74 -7.85
C LYS A 372 -28.30 -7.08 -8.37
N TYR A 373 -27.40 -6.12 -8.37
CA TYR A 373 -26.06 -6.29 -8.93
C TYR A 373 -25.00 -5.96 -7.87
N THR A 374 -24.10 -6.90 -7.60
CA THR A 374 -22.96 -6.73 -6.68
C THR A 374 -21.69 -7.11 -7.42
N VAL A 375 -20.90 -6.11 -7.84
CA VAL A 375 -19.69 -6.32 -8.67
C VAL A 375 -18.69 -7.24 -7.99
N LEU A 376 -18.44 -7.02 -6.69
CA LEU A 376 -17.51 -7.79 -5.86
C LEU A 376 -17.79 -9.30 -5.91
N SER A 377 -19.07 -9.69 -5.84
CA SER A 377 -19.48 -11.10 -5.89
C SER A 377 -19.23 -11.74 -7.26
N GLY A 378 -19.11 -10.91 -8.31
CA GLY A 378 -18.81 -11.33 -9.66
C GLY A 378 -17.34 -11.17 -10.06
N LEU A 379 -16.43 -10.77 -9.14
CA LEU A 379 -15.00 -10.62 -9.44
C LEU A 379 -14.36 -11.93 -9.91
N GLU A 380 -14.84 -13.07 -9.41
CA GLU A 380 -14.42 -14.42 -9.83
C GLU A 380 -14.52 -14.62 -11.36
N ARG A 381 -15.50 -13.96 -12.00
CA ARG A 381 -15.72 -14.02 -13.46
C ARG A 381 -15.03 -12.89 -14.22
N ARG A 382 -14.55 -11.86 -13.51
CA ARG A 382 -13.90 -10.66 -14.07
C ARG A 382 -12.39 -10.75 -14.00
N LYS A 383 -11.82 -11.85 -14.52
CA LYS A 383 -10.39 -12.19 -14.37
C LYS A 383 -9.46 -11.14 -14.97
N LEU A 384 -9.83 -10.53 -16.10
CA LEU A 384 -9.03 -9.45 -16.72
C LEU A 384 -9.02 -8.18 -15.86
N LEU A 385 -10.18 -7.78 -15.33
CA LEU A 385 -10.25 -6.65 -14.38
C LEU A 385 -9.41 -6.94 -13.14
N LEU A 386 -9.53 -8.13 -12.57
CA LEU A 386 -8.82 -8.53 -11.36
C LEU A 386 -7.29 -8.59 -11.58
N LEU A 387 -6.86 -9.08 -12.74
CA LEU A 387 -5.47 -9.02 -13.17
C LEU A 387 -4.99 -7.57 -13.28
N CYS A 388 -5.75 -6.69 -13.94
CA CYS A 388 -5.36 -5.29 -14.10
C CYS A 388 -5.27 -4.56 -12.75
N LEU A 389 -6.20 -4.79 -11.82
CA LEU A 389 -6.16 -4.22 -10.48
C LEU A 389 -4.96 -4.72 -9.67
N THR A 390 -4.63 -6.01 -9.79
CA THR A 390 -3.46 -6.59 -9.13
C THR A 390 -2.18 -6.00 -9.70
N VAL A 391 -2.03 -5.95 -11.02
CA VAL A 391 -0.82 -5.40 -11.67
C VAL A 391 -0.68 -3.89 -11.42
N ALA A 392 -1.78 -3.13 -11.42
CA ALA A 392 -1.76 -1.70 -11.11
C ALA A 392 -1.30 -1.40 -9.66
N SER A 393 -1.60 -2.30 -8.72
CA SER A 393 -1.21 -2.17 -7.30
C SER A 393 0.14 -2.79 -6.98
N MET A 394 0.76 -3.55 -7.90
CA MET A 394 2.06 -4.20 -7.72
C MET A 394 3.17 -3.25 -7.23
N PRO A 395 3.32 -2.01 -7.74
CA PRO A 395 4.39 -1.14 -7.25
C PRO A 395 4.19 -0.65 -5.82
N GLY A 396 3.05 -0.94 -5.19
CA GLY A 396 2.89 -0.80 -3.74
C GLY A 396 4.01 -1.52 -2.96
N LEU A 397 4.44 -2.70 -3.43
CA LEU A 397 5.56 -3.44 -2.83
C LEU A 397 6.86 -2.62 -2.81
N LEU A 398 7.11 -1.86 -3.89
CA LEU A 398 8.28 -0.98 -4.00
C LEU A 398 8.08 0.28 -3.15
N TYR A 399 6.91 0.88 -3.20
CA TYR A 399 6.61 2.09 -2.43
C TYR A 399 6.70 1.86 -0.92
N MET A 400 6.31 0.68 -0.43
CA MET A 400 6.45 0.34 0.98
C MET A 400 7.92 0.23 1.40
N ASP A 401 8.77 -0.26 0.49
CA ASP A 401 10.21 -0.37 0.71
C ASP A 401 10.92 0.99 0.66
N VAL A 402 10.48 1.89 -0.22
CA VAL A 402 10.94 3.29 -0.25
C VAL A 402 10.43 4.06 0.96
N ALA A 403 9.19 3.85 1.39
CA ALA A 403 8.58 4.62 2.47
C ALA A 403 9.26 4.39 3.83
N ARG A 404 9.81 3.20 4.08
CA ARG A 404 10.41 2.86 5.38
C ARG A 404 11.60 3.72 5.76
N ILE A 405 12.37 4.24 4.79
CA ILE A 405 13.56 5.06 5.07
C ILE A 405 13.21 6.46 5.59
N TYR A 406 11.95 6.89 5.44
CA TYR A 406 11.52 8.25 5.73
C TYR A 406 10.83 8.40 7.09
N TYR A 407 10.90 7.41 7.99
CA TYR A 407 10.18 7.40 9.27
C TYR A 407 10.33 8.71 10.06
N PHE A 408 11.57 9.20 10.21
CA PHE A 408 11.90 10.44 10.92
C PHE A 408 11.73 11.73 10.10
N SER A 409 11.03 11.68 8.96
CA SER A 409 10.68 12.88 8.18
C SER A 409 9.24 13.31 8.43
N THR A 410 8.93 14.59 8.21
CA THR A 410 7.63 15.21 8.48
C THR A 410 6.43 14.47 7.87
N ASN A 411 6.59 13.89 6.68
CA ASN A 411 5.54 13.16 5.97
C ASN A 411 5.78 11.63 5.89
N GLY A 412 6.81 11.11 6.56
CA GLY A 412 7.24 9.71 6.49
C GLY A 412 6.12 8.72 6.79
N LEU A 413 5.50 8.85 7.96
CA LEU A 413 4.42 7.95 8.38
C LEU A 413 3.22 8.02 7.43
N LYS A 414 2.89 9.19 6.89
CA LYS A 414 1.78 9.34 5.93
C LYS A 414 2.06 8.50 4.68
N ILE A 415 3.26 8.64 4.11
CA ILE A 415 3.65 7.91 2.89
C ILE A 415 3.70 6.40 3.15
N TRP A 416 4.18 5.98 4.31
CA TRP A 416 4.14 4.58 4.75
C TRP A 416 2.71 4.03 4.76
N THR A 417 1.76 4.73 5.41
CA THR A 417 0.37 4.26 5.49
C THR A 417 -0.29 4.16 4.11
N LEU A 418 -0.06 5.14 3.22
CA LEU A 418 -0.61 5.12 1.86
C LEU A 418 -0.02 3.96 1.03
N SER A 419 1.29 3.72 1.17
CA SER A 419 1.99 2.61 0.51
C SER A 419 1.55 1.24 1.03
N ALA A 420 1.32 1.13 2.34
CA ALA A 420 0.79 -0.07 2.98
C ALA A 420 -0.61 -0.41 2.44
N VAL A 421 -1.53 0.56 2.35
CA VAL A 421 -2.89 0.33 1.82
C VAL A 421 -2.84 -0.16 0.36
N LEU A 422 -1.97 0.41 -0.47
CA LEU A 422 -1.81 -0.05 -1.85
C LEU A 422 -1.28 -1.49 -1.92
N THR A 423 -0.32 -1.82 -1.07
CA THR A 423 0.27 -3.17 -0.96
C THR A 423 -0.75 -4.20 -0.46
N VAL A 424 -1.56 -3.84 0.53
CA VAL A 424 -2.67 -4.67 1.02
C VAL A 424 -3.69 -4.95 -0.09
N THR A 425 -3.95 -3.95 -0.93
CA THR A 425 -4.83 -4.07 -2.10
C THR A 425 -4.26 -5.06 -3.11
N PHE A 426 -2.96 -5.01 -3.37
CA PHE A 426 -2.25 -5.98 -4.21
C PHE A 426 -2.44 -7.42 -3.72
N PHE A 427 -2.20 -7.67 -2.43
CA PHE A 427 -2.35 -9.02 -1.87
C PHE A 427 -3.81 -9.50 -1.84
N THR A 428 -4.75 -8.61 -1.52
CA THR A 428 -6.18 -8.95 -1.48
C THR A 428 -6.70 -9.37 -2.86
N PHE A 429 -6.42 -8.57 -3.90
CA PHE A 429 -6.85 -8.89 -5.26
C PHE A 429 -6.02 -10.02 -5.89
N GLY A 430 -4.73 -10.09 -5.59
CA GLY A 430 -3.87 -11.20 -6.01
C GLY A 430 -4.32 -12.55 -5.46
N PHE A 431 -4.79 -12.60 -4.20
CA PHE A 431 -5.37 -13.80 -3.62
C PHE A 431 -6.66 -14.24 -4.34
N LEU A 432 -7.56 -13.30 -4.63
CA LEU A 432 -8.77 -13.59 -5.43
C LEU A 432 -8.42 -14.05 -6.85
N LEU A 433 -7.37 -13.49 -7.46
CA LEU A 433 -6.91 -13.88 -8.78
C LEU A 433 -6.40 -15.32 -8.76
N ALA A 434 -5.54 -15.64 -7.79
CA ALA A 434 -5.02 -16.98 -7.57
C ALA A 434 -6.15 -17.99 -7.34
N LEU A 435 -7.14 -17.67 -6.50
CA LEU A 435 -8.33 -18.51 -6.30
C LEU A 435 -9.12 -18.72 -7.59
N SER A 436 -9.32 -17.66 -8.41
CA SER A 436 -10.07 -17.75 -9.66
C SER A 436 -9.37 -18.58 -10.74
N VAL A 437 -8.02 -18.63 -10.70
CA VAL A 437 -7.19 -19.48 -11.57
C VAL A 437 -7.21 -20.91 -11.05
N LEU A 438 -7.09 -21.11 -9.73
CA LEU A 438 -7.16 -22.42 -9.10
C LEU A 438 -8.50 -23.12 -9.41
N ASP A 439 -9.63 -22.42 -9.28
CA ASP A 439 -10.95 -22.97 -9.64
C ASP A 439 -11.05 -23.34 -11.13
N MET A 440 -10.36 -22.59 -12.01
CA MET A 440 -10.29 -22.91 -13.45
C MET A 440 -9.44 -24.16 -13.73
N LEU A 441 -8.37 -24.39 -12.98
CA LEU A 441 -7.49 -25.55 -13.18
C LEU A 441 -8.08 -26.83 -12.59
N MET A 442 -8.87 -26.71 -11.53
CA MET A 442 -9.48 -27.83 -10.80
C MET A 442 -10.74 -28.40 -11.48
N ILE A 443 -10.77 -28.45 -12.83
CA ILE A 443 -11.90 -28.99 -13.61
C ILE A 443 -12.16 -30.47 -13.30
N PHE A 444 -11.12 -31.23 -12.95
CA PHE A 444 -11.23 -32.66 -12.63
C PHE A 444 -11.85 -32.94 -11.26
N LEU A 445 -11.81 -31.96 -10.35
CA LEU A 445 -12.43 -32.04 -9.02
C LEU A 445 -13.87 -31.55 -9.02
N ARG A 446 -14.55 -31.55 -10.18
CA ARG A 446 -15.96 -31.19 -10.31
C ARG A 446 -16.80 -32.10 -9.42
N SER A 447 -16.93 -31.69 -8.18
CA SER A 447 -17.77 -32.29 -7.16
C SER A 447 -19.17 -32.32 -7.74
N ARG A 448 -19.86 -33.45 -7.51
CA ARG A 448 -21.18 -33.84 -8.06
C ARG A 448 -22.29 -32.82 -7.77
N GLY A 449 -22.18 -31.61 -8.30
CA GLY A 449 -23.09 -30.48 -8.09
C GLY A 449 -22.83 -29.62 -6.86
N PHE A 450 -21.75 -29.76 -6.08
CA PHE A 450 -21.56 -28.97 -4.85
C PHE A 450 -20.26 -28.15 -4.84
N CYS A 451 -20.37 -26.87 -4.46
CA CYS A 451 -19.23 -25.96 -4.29
C CYS A 451 -19.18 -25.39 -2.86
N VAL A 452 -17.98 -25.04 -2.39
CA VAL A 452 -17.80 -24.24 -1.18
C VAL A 452 -18.15 -22.79 -1.47
N GLY A 453 -19.02 -22.21 -0.65
CA GLY A 453 -19.45 -20.84 -0.79
C GLY A 453 -18.65 -19.89 0.10
N TYR A 454 -18.19 -18.77 -0.45
CA TYR A 454 -17.58 -17.69 0.33
C TYR A 454 -18.19 -16.33 -0.03
N SER A 455 -17.95 -15.30 0.79
CA SER A 455 -18.37 -13.93 0.52
C SER A 455 -17.16 -13.10 0.09
N ALA A 456 -16.99 -12.89 -1.22
CA ALA A 456 -15.94 -12.03 -1.76
C ALA A 456 -15.97 -10.59 -1.20
N PRO A 457 -17.13 -9.93 -1.03
CA PRO A 457 -17.16 -8.59 -0.44
C PRO A 457 -16.70 -8.56 1.02
N LEU A 458 -17.09 -9.55 1.83
CA LEU A 458 -16.61 -9.65 3.22
C LEU A 458 -15.12 -9.93 3.26
N PHE A 459 -14.62 -10.83 2.41
CA PHE A 459 -13.19 -11.12 2.33
C PHE A 459 -12.38 -9.86 2.02
N VAL A 460 -12.73 -9.12 0.96
CA VAL A 460 -12.01 -7.90 0.53
C VAL A 460 -12.03 -6.83 1.62
N LEU A 461 -13.18 -6.60 2.26
CA LEU A 461 -13.28 -5.59 3.31
C LEU A 461 -12.51 -5.99 4.56
N LEU A 462 -12.64 -7.25 5.01
CA LEU A 462 -11.94 -7.75 6.17
C LEU A 462 -10.43 -7.75 5.94
N SER A 463 -9.95 -8.21 4.78
CA SER A 463 -8.52 -8.24 4.49
C SER A 463 -7.91 -6.85 4.43
N ILE A 464 -8.57 -5.91 3.74
CA ILE A 464 -8.07 -4.54 3.63
C ILE A 464 -8.03 -3.87 5.00
N VAL A 465 -9.12 -3.96 5.78
CA VAL A 465 -9.19 -3.32 7.10
C VAL A 465 -8.21 -3.96 8.08
N SER A 466 -8.17 -5.30 8.17
CA SER A 466 -7.32 -5.99 9.14
C SER A 466 -5.83 -5.81 8.85
N LEU A 467 -5.38 -5.94 7.60
CA LEU A 467 -3.97 -5.71 7.26
C LEU A 467 -3.60 -4.23 7.38
N SER A 468 -4.45 -3.30 6.95
CA SER A 468 -4.16 -1.87 7.11
C SER A 468 -4.09 -1.49 8.58
N ALA A 469 -4.97 -2.02 9.44
CA ALA A 469 -4.91 -1.78 10.88
C ALA A 469 -3.62 -2.33 11.51
N GLN A 470 -3.10 -3.44 10.99
CA GLN A 470 -1.84 -4.03 11.47
C GLN A 470 -0.62 -3.20 11.02
N TRP A 471 -0.59 -2.75 9.77
CA TRP A 471 0.61 -2.13 9.17
C TRP A 471 0.66 -0.61 9.29
N CYS A 472 -0.48 0.07 9.36
CA CYS A 472 -0.55 1.53 9.47
C CYS A 472 -0.33 2.02 10.91
N THR A 473 0.73 1.53 11.56
CA THR A 473 1.14 1.93 12.91
C THR A 473 2.57 2.43 12.90
N ALA A 474 2.88 3.39 13.78
CA ALA A 474 4.23 3.93 13.92
C ALA A 474 5.23 2.83 14.30
N ALA A 475 4.85 1.90 15.19
CA ALA A 475 5.71 0.81 15.64
C ALA A 475 6.17 -0.11 14.49
N VAL A 476 5.27 -0.49 13.57
CA VAL A 476 5.65 -1.34 12.43
C VAL A 476 6.51 -0.57 11.44
N CYS A 477 6.21 0.72 11.21
CA CYS A 477 7.04 1.57 10.36
C CYS A 477 8.45 1.76 10.94
N LEU A 478 8.55 1.96 12.25
CA LEU A 478 9.82 2.10 12.97
C LEU A 478 10.66 0.82 12.91
N ASN A 479 10.03 -0.33 13.15
CA ASN A 479 10.71 -1.61 12.99
C ASN A 479 11.19 -1.84 11.55
N ALA A 480 10.40 -1.42 10.56
CA ALA A 480 10.80 -1.49 9.16
C ALA A 480 11.97 -0.53 8.83
N TYR A 481 11.98 0.69 9.40
CA TYR A 481 13.09 1.64 9.31
C TYR A 481 14.37 1.04 9.92
N ASN A 482 14.31 0.55 11.15
CA ASN A 482 15.48 -0.06 11.83
C ASN A 482 16.01 -1.27 11.06
N SER A 483 15.12 -2.14 10.56
CA SER A 483 15.52 -3.29 9.74
C SER A 483 16.19 -2.91 8.41
N PHE A 484 15.94 -1.71 7.89
CA PHE A 484 16.57 -1.22 6.67
C PHE A 484 18.05 -0.93 6.90
N TYR A 485 18.35 -0.19 7.97
CA TYR A 485 19.69 0.23 8.35
C TYR A 485 20.46 -0.85 9.13
N ALA A 486 19.81 -1.88 9.65
CA ALA A 486 20.46 -3.08 10.20
C ALA A 486 21.02 -4.02 9.11
N ALA A 487 21.30 -3.50 7.91
CA ALA A 487 21.85 -4.28 6.82
C ALA A 487 23.32 -4.67 7.10
N PRO A 488 23.81 -5.79 6.51
CA PRO A 488 25.21 -6.17 6.64
C PRO A 488 26.16 -5.06 6.16
N ALA A 489 27.24 -4.83 6.90
CA ALA A 489 28.24 -3.81 6.61
C ALA A 489 29.66 -4.40 6.63
N PHE A 490 30.55 -3.82 5.82
CA PHE A 490 31.97 -4.17 5.78
C PHE A 490 32.70 -3.68 7.04
N LEU A 491 32.36 -2.47 7.48
CA LEU A 491 32.95 -1.81 8.65
C LEU A 491 31.81 -1.39 9.60
N GLY A 492 32.06 -1.50 10.89
CA GLY A 492 31.08 -1.13 11.90
C GLY A 492 31.75 -0.66 13.18
N PHE A 493 30.93 -0.19 14.11
CA PHE A 493 31.36 0.29 15.41
C PHE A 493 31.15 -0.77 16.48
N TRP A 494 32.15 -0.93 17.35
CA TRP A 494 32.08 -1.81 18.51
C TRP A 494 31.45 -1.07 19.68
N VAL A 495 30.16 -1.27 19.91
CA VAL A 495 29.38 -0.59 20.97
C VAL A 495 28.58 -1.64 21.73
N ASP A 496 28.57 -1.56 23.06
CA ASP A 496 27.84 -2.47 23.94
C ASP A 496 28.09 -3.96 23.66
N ASN A 497 29.37 -4.31 23.44
CA ASN A 497 29.84 -5.68 23.20
C ASN A 497 29.27 -6.33 21.92
N ALA A 498 28.90 -5.50 20.94
CA ALA A 498 28.47 -5.92 19.60
C ALA A 498 29.00 -4.96 18.52
N THR A 499 29.11 -5.45 17.28
CA THR A 499 29.42 -4.61 16.12
C THR A 499 28.13 -4.18 15.44
N TRP A 500 27.95 -2.87 15.24
CA TRP A 500 26.78 -2.30 14.56
C TRP A 500 27.18 -1.58 13.27
N PRO A 501 26.36 -1.65 12.21
CA PRO A 501 26.57 -0.90 10.98
C PRO A 501 26.33 0.60 11.18
N SER A 502 27.05 1.41 10.40
CA SER A 502 27.03 2.89 10.45
C SER A 502 27.28 3.52 9.06
N GLY A 503 26.82 2.90 7.97
CA GLY A 503 26.92 3.48 6.61
C GLY A 503 27.74 2.68 5.57
N SER A 504 28.72 1.87 5.97
CA SER A 504 29.58 1.09 5.05
C SER A 504 28.97 -0.26 4.61
N TYR A 505 27.77 -0.20 4.04
CA TYR A 505 26.97 -1.39 3.74
C TYR A 505 27.52 -2.26 2.60
N GLU A 506 27.21 -3.56 2.67
CA GLU A 506 27.49 -4.49 1.60
C GLU A 506 26.63 -4.26 0.35
N ALA A 507 27.18 -4.54 -0.83
CA ALA A 507 26.46 -4.42 -2.11
C ALA A 507 25.24 -5.37 -2.24
N ALA A 508 25.19 -6.43 -1.42
CA ALA A 508 24.03 -7.29 -1.29
C ALA A 508 22.79 -6.50 -0.83
N GLY A 509 23.00 -5.46 -0.01
CA GLY A 509 21.97 -4.57 0.49
C GLY A 509 21.04 -5.22 1.50
N THR A 510 19.86 -4.63 1.66
CA THR A 510 18.87 -5.07 2.65
C THR A 510 17.75 -5.89 2.03
N PRO A 511 17.20 -6.88 2.74
CA PRO A 511 16.02 -7.60 2.29
C PRO A 511 14.81 -6.65 2.11
N PRO A 512 13.93 -6.92 1.12
CA PRO A 512 12.67 -6.20 0.99
C PRO A 512 11.80 -6.34 2.24
N VAL A 513 11.12 -5.27 2.64
CA VAL A 513 10.22 -5.22 3.81
C VAL A 513 9.16 -6.32 3.80
N MET A 514 8.78 -6.77 2.61
CA MET A 514 7.79 -7.82 2.45
C MET A 514 8.22 -9.19 2.96
N ILE A 515 9.52 -9.45 3.09
CA ILE A 515 10.02 -10.69 3.70
C ILE A 515 9.62 -10.73 5.19
N ALA A 516 9.83 -9.62 5.91
CA ALA A 516 9.45 -9.49 7.31
C ALA A 516 7.93 -9.54 7.51
N LEU A 517 7.15 -8.96 6.58
CA LEU A 517 5.69 -8.89 6.68
C LEU A 517 4.96 -10.11 6.10
N SER A 518 5.67 -11.04 5.44
CA SER A 518 5.07 -12.18 4.72
C SER A 518 4.17 -13.06 5.60
N SER A 519 4.60 -13.36 6.84
CA SER A 519 3.83 -14.15 7.80
C SER A 519 2.51 -13.45 8.18
N SER A 520 2.54 -12.12 8.36
CA SER A 520 1.35 -11.32 8.62
C SER A 520 0.37 -11.36 7.44
N VAL A 521 0.86 -11.28 6.20
CA VAL A 521 0.02 -11.41 4.99
C VAL A 521 -0.70 -12.75 4.97
N VAL A 522 0.05 -13.86 5.07
CA VAL A 522 -0.51 -15.22 4.93
C VAL A 522 -1.52 -15.50 6.03
N ASN A 523 -1.18 -15.19 7.29
CA ASN A 523 -2.06 -15.46 8.42
C ASN A 523 -3.34 -14.63 8.35
N THR A 524 -3.24 -13.32 8.10
CA THR A 524 -4.41 -12.44 8.07
C THR A 524 -5.32 -12.76 6.87
N LEU A 525 -4.76 -12.96 5.67
CA LEU A 525 -5.57 -13.38 4.52
C LEU A 525 -6.25 -14.72 4.76
N GLY A 526 -5.53 -15.68 5.35
CA GLY A 526 -6.08 -16.98 5.72
C GLY A 526 -7.27 -16.85 6.69
N VAL A 527 -7.12 -16.08 7.76
CA VAL A 527 -8.19 -15.82 8.75
C VAL A 527 -9.38 -15.08 8.13
N CYS A 528 -9.13 -14.04 7.34
CA CYS A 528 -10.21 -13.30 6.66
C CYS A 528 -10.97 -14.21 5.69
N PHE A 529 -10.26 -15.09 4.99
CA PHE A 529 -10.86 -16.02 4.04
C PHE A 529 -11.68 -17.11 4.73
N THR A 530 -11.13 -17.78 5.76
CA THR A 530 -11.87 -18.78 6.53
C THR A 530 -13.09 -18.17 7.21
N THR A 531 -12.98 -16.94 7.73
CA THR A 531 -14.11 -16.18 8.27
C THR A 531 -15.18 -15.91 7.20
N SER A 532 -14.77 -15.52 5.99
CA SER A 532 -15.71 -15.29 4.89
C SER A 532 -16.47 -16.56 4.48
N ILE A 533 -15.82 -17.73 4.54
CA ILE A 533 -16.44 -19.04 4.31
C ILE A 533 -17.38 -19.39 5.46
N ALA A 534 -16.94 -19.24 6.71
CA ALA A 534 -17.71 -19.58 7.90
C ALA A 534 -19.01 -18.77 7.98
N ILE A 535 -18.94 -17.45 7.75
CA ILE A 535 -20.13 -16.59 7.72
C ILE A 535 -21.05 -16.98 6.57
N SER A 536 -20.53 -17.19 5.36
CA SER A 536 -21.34 -17.62 4.21
C SER A 536 -22.03 -18.96 4.46
N THR A 537 -21.32 -19.91 5.07
CA THR A 537 -21.82 -21.25 5.39
C THR A 537 -22.85 -21.21 6.51
N ALA A 538 -22.60 -20.47 7.59
CA ALA A 538 -23.54 -20.29 8.69
C ALA A 538 -24.84 -19.62 8.21
N TYR A 539 -24.71 -18.58 7.38
CA TYR A 539 -25.85 -17.93 6.73
C TYR A 539 -26.67 -18.94 5.92
N ARG A 540 -26.03 -19.75 5.07
CA ARG A 540 -26.73 -20.78 4.28
C ARG A 540 -27.41 -21.82 5.15
N ARG A 541 -26.75 -22.27 6.23
CA ARG A 541 -27.33 -23.25 7.16
C ARG A 541 -28.56 -22.70 7.87
N LEU A 542 -28.53 -21.44 8.29
CA LEU A 542 -29.64 -20.80 9.00
C LEU A 542 -30.84 -20.50 8.08
N VAL A 543 -30.59 -20.14 6.82
CA VAL A 543 -31.62 -19.67 5.90
C VAL A 543 -32.14 -20.78 4.99
N PHE A 544 -31.24 -21.58 4.41
CA PHE A 544 -31.55 -22.59 3.39
C PHE A 544 -31.39 -24.02 3.88
N GLN A 545 -30.94 -24.23 5.13
CA GLN A 545 -30.66 -25.53 5.74
C GLN A 545 -29.60 -26.37 5.00
N GLN A 546 -28.84 -25.78 4.09
CA GLN A 546 -27.76 -26.42 3.33
C GLN A 546 -26.39 -25.91 3.77
N TRP A 547 -25.38 -26.77 3.67
CA TRP A 547 -23.98 -26.43 4.01
C TRP A 547 -23.17 -25.96 2.80
N PHE A 548 -23.48 -26.48 1.61
CA PHE A 548 -22.74 -26.21 0.37
C PHE A 548 -23.65 -25.57 -0.68
N VAL A 549 -23.04 -24.93 -1.67
CA VAL A 549 -23.76 -24.35 -2.82
C VAL A 549 -24.15 -25.47 -3.76
N ASP A 550 -25.44 -25.72 -3.93
CA ASP A 550 -25.94 -26.65 -4.93
C ASP A 550 -25.96 -25.99 -6.32
N THR A 551 -25.13 -26.50 -7.22
CA THR A 551 -24.95 -26.08 -8.61
C THR A 551 -25.50 -27.10 -9.60
N SER A 552 -26.18 -28.17 -9.13
CA SER A 552 -26.74 -29.22 -9.98
C SER A 552 -27.71 -28.67 -11.04
N TRP A 553 -28.53 -27.68 -10.67
CA TRP A 553 -29.47 -27.04 -11.60
C TRP A 553 -28.78 -26.22 -12.70
N CYS A 554 -27.52 -25.81 -12.52
CA CYS A 554 -26.78 -25.13 -13.58
C CYS A 554 -26.54 -26.04 -14.79
N GLN A 555 -26.56 -27.37 -14.59
CA GLN A 555 -26.44 -28.34 -15.70
C GLN A 555 -27.73 -28.47 -16.51
N SER A 556 -28.90 -28.20 -15.91
CA SER A 556 -30.20 -28.30 -16.59
C SER A 556 -30.61 -27.02 -17.31
N ASN A 557 -29.89 -25.92 -17.10
CA ASN A 557 -30.13 -24.64 -17.74
C ASN A 557 -29.30 -24.52 -19.03
N SER A 558 -29.95 -24.20 -20.16
CA SER A 558 -29.32 -24.15 -21.50
C SER A 558 -28.18 -23.14 -21.61
N LEU A 559 -28.29 -22.00 -20.91
CA LEU A 559 -27.26 -20.97 -20.87
C LEU A 559 -26.11 -21.33 -19.93
N LEU A 560 -26.42 -21.72 -18.69
CA LEU A 560 -25.39 -22.05 -17.69
C LEU A 560 -24.62 -23.33 -18.04
N HIS A 561 -25.22 -24.25 -18.80
CA HIS A 561 -24.50 -25.42 -19.33
C HIS A 561 -23.44 -25.00 -20.36
N HIS A 562 -23.70 -23.96 -21.15
CA HIS A 562 -22.79 -23.50 -22.19
C HIS A 562 -21.69 -22.56 -21.66
N ILE A 563 -21.94 -21.94 -20.51
CA ILE A 563 -21.01 -21.04 -19.82
C ILE A 563 -20.18 -21.82 -18.80
N HIS A 564 -18.94 -21.42 -18.56
CA HIS A 564 -18.14 -22.01 -17.50
C HIS A 564 -18.75 -21.70 -16.12
N VAL A 565 -19.13 -22.73 -15.37
CA VAL A 565 -19.69 -22.70 -14.00
C VAL A 565 -18.55 -23.03 -13.02
N PRO A 566 -18.53 -22.50 -11.78
CA PRO A 566 -17.46 -22.81 -10.82
C PRO A 566 -17.47 -24.30 -10.44
N ASN A 567 -16.29 -24.82 -10.08
CA ASN A 567 -16.10 -26.26 -9.86
C ASN A 567 -15.90 -26.64 -8.39
N PHE A 568 -15.17 -25.80 -7.65
CA PHE A 568 -14.73 -26.10 -6.29
C PHE A 568 -15.20 -25.03 -5.30
N ILE A 569 -14.95 -23.76 -5.61
CA ILE A 569 -15.22 -22.64 -4.70
C ILE A 569 -15.85 -21.48 -5.46
N THR A 570 -16.84 -20.84 -4.86
CA THR A 570 -17.49 -19.70 -5.52
C THR A 570 -18.02 -18.62 -4.57
N ALA A 571 -17.92 -17.38 -5.03
CA ALA A 571 -18.62 -16.24 -4.45
C ALA A 571 -19.96 -15.94 -5.14
N LEU A 572 -20.29 -16.65 -6.21
CA LEU A 572 -21.47 -16.39 -7.02
C LEU A 572 -22.73 -16.97 -6.36
N PRO A 573 -23.87 -16.25 -6.40
CA PRO A 573 -25.12 -16.72 -5.83
C PRO A 573 -25.83 -17.71 -6.79
N LEU A 574 -25.21 -18.86 -7.02
CA LEU A 574 -25.67 -19.89 -7.98
C LEU A 574 -26.63 -20.92 -7.39
N GLU A 575 -27.26 -20.66 -6.24
CA GLU A 575 -28.22 -21.59 -5.66
C GLU A 575 -29.54 -21.66 -6.45
N PRO A 576 -30.28 -22.79 -6.40
CA PRO A 576 -31.56 -22.94 -7.08
C PRO A 576 -32.57 -21.85 -6.67
N PHE A 577 -32.52 -21.36 -5.43
CA PHE A 577 -33.39 -20.29 -4.92
C PHE A 577 -33.21 -18.94 -5.67
N ASN A 578 -32.07 -18.75 -6.32
CA ASN A 578 -31.83 -17.58 -7.16
C ASN A 578 -32.40 -17.73 -8.58
N GLY A 579 -32.83 -18.92 -8.99
CA GLY A 579 -33.64 -19.13 -10.20
C GLY A 579 -35.10 -18.70 -10.03
N ILE A 580 -35.85 -18.72 -11.14
CA ILE A 580 -37.32 -18.61 -11.16
C ILE A 580 -37.87 -19.96 -11.62
N ARG A 581 -38.69 -20.58 -10.78
CA ARG A 581 -39.40 -21.80 -11.18
C ARG A 581 -40.69 -21.41 -11.91
N MET A 582 -40.80 -21.78 -13.18
CA MET A 582 -42.05 -21.69 -13.94
C MET A 582 -42.45 -23.10 -14.37
N GLY A 583 -43.51 -23.63 -13.75
CA GLY A 583 -43.90 -25.03 -13.89
C GLY A 583 -42.81 -25.98 -13.40
N ASN A 584 -42.38 -26.91 -14.27
CA ASN A 584 -41.34 -27.90 -13.99
C ASN A 584 -39.92 -27.46 -14.39
N LYS A 585 -39.74 -26.24 -14.92
CA LYS A 585 -38.44 -25.74 -15.40
C LYS A 585 -37.92 -24.60 -14.51
N MET A 586 -36.60 -24.54 -14.37
CA MET A 586 -35.87 -23.52 -13.62
C MET A 586 -35.19 -22.56 -14.59
N TYR A 587 -35.57 -21.28 -14.51
CA TYR A 587 -35.05 -20.21 -15.34
C TYR A 587 -34.03 -19.37 -14.56
N CYS A 588 -32.94 -19.00 -15.22
CA CYS A 588 -31.90 -18.10 -14.74
C CYS A 588 -32.41 -16.65 -14.80
N LYS A 589 -32.25 -15.91 -13.70
CA LYS A 589 -32.60 -14.49 -13.64
C LYS A 589 -31.57 -13.67 -14.43
N PRO A 590 -31.98 -12.58 -15.08
CA PRO A 590 -31.03 -11.69 -15.75
C PRO A 590 -29.97 -11.08 -14.81
N SER A 591 -30.28 -10.91 -13.53
CA SER A 591 -29.29 -10.47 -12.52
C SER A 591 -28.17 -11.50 -12.32
N THR A 592 -28.48 -12.78 -12.44
CA THR A 592 -27.50 -13.87 -12.35
C THR A 592 -26.62 -13.90 -13.60
N ILE A 593 -27.19 -13.64 -14.78
CA ILE A 593 -26.43 -13.48 -16.03
C ILE A 593 -25.41 -12.34 -15.92
N ALA A 594 -25.82 -11.19 -15.36
CA ALA A 594 -24.94 -10.05 -15.09
C ALA A 594 -23.82 -10.36 -14.06
N LEU A 595 -24.14 -11.10 -12.99
CA LEU A 595 -23.15 -11.54 -12.01
C LEU A 595 -22.13 -12.51 -12.61
N MET A 596 -22.58 -13.38 -13.52
CA MET A 596 -21.72 -14.29 -14.28
C MET A 596 -20.80 -13.58 -15.29
N GLY A 597 -20.93 -12.25 -15.46
CA GLY A 597 -20.07 -11.46 -16.34
C GLY A 597 -20.61 -11.29 -17.76
N TYR A 598 -21.92 -11.48 -17.96
CA TYR A 598 -22.57 -11.36 -19.27
C TYR A 598 -23.65 -10.27 -19.29
N ALA A 599 -23.91 -9.72 -20.47
CA ALA A 599 -24.89 -8.67 -20.68
C ALA A 599 -25.84 -9.01 -21.82
N ALA A 600 -27.08 -8.56 -21.70
CA ALA A 600 -28.11 -8.74 -22.70
C ALA A 600 -28.27 -7.45 -23.52
N VAL A 601 -28.21 -7.56 -24.85
CA VAL A 601 -28.37 -6.44 -25.78
C VAL A 601 -29.44 -6.74 -26.82
N MET A 602 -30.16 -5.70 -27.24
CA MET A 602 -31.16 -5.73 -28.30
C MET A 602 -30.82 -4.67 -29.36
N LYS A 603 -31.29 -4.84 -30.60
CA LYS A 603 -31.17 -3.80 -31.63
C LYS A 603 -32.03 -2.60 -31.22
N GLN A 604 -31.53 -1.39 -31.42
CA GLN A 604 -32.24 -0.17 -31.01
C GLN A 604 -33.59 -0.01 -31.73
N THR A 605 -33.72 -0.51 -32.95
CA THR A 605 -34.96 -0.57 -33.73
C THR A 605 -36.05 -1.34 -32.99
N ASP A 606 -35.70 -2.50 -32.45
CA ASP A 606 -36.64 -3.43 -31.81
C ASP A 606 -37.14 -2.86 -30.48
N VAL A 607 -36.29 -2.10 -29.77
CA VAL A 607 -36.65 -1.38 -28.53
C VAL A 607 -37.65 -0.24 -28.80
N CYS A 608 -37.55 0.44 -29.94
CA CYS A 608 -38.49 1.49 -30.33
C CYS A 608 -39.86 0.91 -30.69
N GLU A 609 -39.89 -0.25 -31.36
CA GLU A 609 -41.12 -0.95 -31.71
C GLU A 609 -41.83 -1.55 -30.48
N GLU A 610 -41.07 -2.10 -29.52
CA GLU A 610 -41.61 -2.61 -28.25
C GLU A 610 -42.29 -1.50 -27.42
N ARG A 611 -41.74 -0.28 -27.45
CA ARG A 611 -42.34 0.90 -26.78
C ARG A 611 -43.61 1.42 -27.46
N GLN A 612 -43.83 1.13 -28.73
CA GLN A 612 -44.98 1.61 -29.50
C GLN A 612 -46.22 0.71 -29.39
N GLY A 613 -46.16 -0.40 -28.63
CA GLY A 613 -47.35 -1.18 -28.26
C GLY A 613 -48.01 -1.92 -29.43
N ARG A 614 -47.24 -2.33 -30.45
CA ARG A 614 -47.75 -3.26 -31.46
C ARG A 614 -48.06 -4.61 -30.81
N THR A 615 -49.19 -5.19 -31.20
CA THR A 615 -49.80 -6.40 -30.64
C THR A 615 -48.78 -7.56 -30.51
N GLN A 616 -48.81 -8.19 -29.34
CA GLN A 616 -47.85 -9.19 -28.83
C GLN A 616 -47.73 -10.49 -29.65
N SER A 617 -48.43 -10.62 -30.77
CA SER A 617 -48.53 -11.87 -31.55
C SER A 617 -47.48 -12.05 -32.65
N ASP A 618 -46.76 -11.00 -33.07
CA ASP A 618 -45.82 -11.08 -34.22
C ASP A 618 -44.40 -10.52 -33.97
N MET A 619 -44.08 -9.98 -32.79
CA MET A 619 -42.72 -9.49 -32.51
C MET A 619 -41.82 -10.58 -31.91
N HIS A 620 -40.97 -11.16 -32.76
CA HIS A 620 -39.82 -11.98 -32.34
C HIS A 620 -38.73 -11.09 -31.71
N VAL A 621 -38.87 -10.72 -30.43
CA VAL A 621 -37.84 -9.94 -29.73
C VAL A 621 -36.65 -10.85 -29.39
N THR A 622 -35.65 -10.87 -30.26
CA THR A 622 -34.40 -11.63 -30.06
C THR A 622 -33.45 -10.85 -29.15
N THR A 623 -33.08 -11.42 -28.00
CA THR A 623 -32.09 -10.80 -27.11
C THR A 623 -30.73 -11.47 -27.28
N THR A 624 -29.69 -10.70 -27.59
CA THR A 624 -28.33 -11.23 -27.79
C THR A 624 -27.53 -11.17 -26.49
N ILE A 625 -26.77 -12.22 -26.17
CA ILE A 625 -25.89 -12.26 -25.01
C ILE A 625 -24.44 -11.98 -25.44
N ILE A 626 -23.79 -11.04 -24.76
CA ILE A 626 -22.39 -10.65 -24.95
C ILE A 626 -21.65 -10.63 -23.60
N GLY A 627 -20.32 -10.53 -23.63
CA GLY A 627 -19.53 -10.29 -22.42
C GLY A 627 -19.78 -8.89 -21.85
N VAL A 628 -19.70 -8.72 -20.53
CA VAL A 628 -19.88 -7.42 -19.88
C VAL A 628 -18.86 -6.38 -20.34
N TYR A 629 -17.63 -6.80 -20.65
CA TYR A 629 -16.59 -5.91 -21.17
C TYR A 629 -16.94 -5.34 -22.55
N ASP A 630 -17.76 -6.04 -23.32
CA ASP A 630 -18.08 -5.68 -24.70
C ASP A 630 -19.28 -4.73 -24.81
N ILE A 631 -19.95 -4.37 -23.70
CA ILE A 631 -21.16 -3.52 -23.75
C ILE A 631 -20.90 -2.18 -24.42
N LEU A 632 -19.79 -1.52 -24.06
CA LEU A 632 -19.42 -0.23 -24.64
C LEU A 632 -19.01 -0.37 -26.10
N LEU A 633 -18.28 -1.45 -26.43
CA LEU A 633 -17.90 -1.77 -27.80
C LEU A 633 -19.10 -2.13 -28.67
N ALA A 634 -20.11 -2.79 -28.12
CA ALA A 634 -21.34 -3.15 -28.82
C ALA A 634 -22.14 -1.90 -29.25
N ARG A 635 -21.96 -0.78 -28.53
CA ARG A 635 -22.57 0.50 -28.87
C ARG A 635 -21.72 1.33 -29.84
N LEU A 636 -20.40 1.32 -29.67
CA LEU A 636 -19.48 2.14 -30.46
C LEU A 636 -19.08 1.49 -31.79
N ARG A 637 -18.75 0.19 -31.76
CA ARG A 637 -18.34 -0.63 -32.92
C ARG A 637 -18.85 -2.08 -32.79
N PRO A 638 -20.14 -2.32 -33.05
CA PRO A 638 -20.78 -3.63 -32.92
C PRO A 638 -20.03 -4.77 -33.62
N SER A 639 -19.48 -4.50 -34.82
CA SER A 639 -18.77 -5.49 -35.64
C SER A 639 -17.53 -6.11 -34.98
N TRP A 640 -17.03 -5.53 -33.88
CA TRP A 640 -15.88 -6.06 -33.13
C TRP A 640 -16.29 -7.01 -32.01
N VAL A 641 -17.58 -7.02 -31.65
CA VAL A 641 -18.11 -7.83 -30.57
C VAL A 641 -18.61 -9.17 -31.11
N LYS A 642 -18.24 -10.26 -30.44
CA LYS A 642 -18.77 -11.60 -30.70
C LYS A 642 -19.94 -11.87 -29.75
N SER A 643 -21.08 -12.28 -30.30
CA SER A 643 -22.17 -12.84 -29.51
C SER A 643 -21.77 -14.21 -28.96
N ILE A 644 -22.37 -14.57 -27.84
CA ILE A 644 -22.28 -15.93 -27.27
C ILE A 644 -23.48 -16.75 -27.73
N GLY A 645 -24.62 -16.09 -27.90
CA GLY A 645 -25.84 -16.65 -28.44
C GLY A 645 -27.02 -15.71 -28.30
N HIS A 646 -28.19 -16.20 -28.65
CA HIS A 646 -29.44 -15.44 -28.60
C HIS A 646 -30.45 -16.13 -27.67
N ILE A 647 -31.31 -15.33 -27.07
CA ILE A 647 -32.45 -15.77 -26.28
C ILE A 647 -33.70 -15.49 -27.10
N GLU A 648 -34.40 -16.57 -27.45
CA GLU A 648 -35.71 -16.54 -28.09
C GLU A 648 -36.67 -17.37 -27.24
N HIS A 649 -37.85 -16.84 -26.93
CA HIS A 649 -38.87 -17.58 -26.16
C HIS A 649 -38.36 -18.23 -24.87
N HIS A 650 -37.49 -17.55 -24.14
CA HIS A 650 -36.86 -18.05 -22.89
C HIS A 650 -36.00 -19.31 -23.09
N GLN A 651 -35.51 -19.55 -24.31
CA GLN A 651 -34.52 -20.58 -24.61
C GLN A 651 -33.27 -19.93 -25.17
N PHE A 652 -32.12 -20.40 -24.68
CA PHE A 652 -30.82 -19.97 -25.19
C PHE A 652 -30.37 -20.89 -26.33
N THR A 653 -30.04 -20.28 -27.46
CA THR A 653 -29.38 -20.93 -28.59
C THR A 653 -27.97 -20.38 -28.71
N ALA A 654 -26.97 -21.26 -28.58
CA ALA A 654 -25.58 -20.91 -28.73
C ALA A 654 -25.30 -20.52 -30.19
N HIS A 655 -24.87 -19.27 -30.40
CA HIS A 655 -24.56 -18.78 -31.73
C HIS A 655 -23.46 -17.71 -31.63
N ALA A 656 -22.24 -18.12 -31.98
CA ALA A 656 -21.06 -17.26 -31.91
C ALA A 656 -20.82 -16.53 -33.23
N VAL A 657 -21.46 -15.37 -33.41
CA VAL A 657 -21.34 -14.53 -34.60
C VAL A 657 -20.97 -13.10 -34.20
N ARG A 658 -20.32 -12.35 -35.08
CA ARG A 658 -20.09 -10.91 -34.83
C ARG A 658 -21.41 -10.16 -34.90
N LEU A 659 -21.62 -9.19 -34.01
CA LEU A 659 -22.82 -8.36 -34.07
C LEU A 659 -22.88 -7.62 -35.42
N GLU A 660 -24.09 -7.53 -35.99
CA GLU A 660 -24.34 -6.74 -37.19
C GLU A 660 -23.97 -5.26 -36.98
N LYS A 661 -23.72 -4.52 -38.06
CA LYS A 661 -23.41 -3.06 -38.01
C LYS A 661 -24.66 -2.22 -37.71
N THR A 662 -25.34 -2.52 -36.61
CA THR A 662 -26.54 -1.82 -36.12
C THR A 662 -26.33 -1.37 -34.68
N THR A 663 -27.02 -0.32 -34.23
CA THR A 663 -26.85 0.19 -32.87
C THR A 663 -27.55 -0.75 -31.88
N TYR A 664 -26.80 -1.25 -30.89
CA TYR A 664 -27.34 -2.08 -29.82
C TYR A 664 -27.55 -1.28 -28.54
N VAL A 665 -28.62 -1.59 -27.82
CA VAL A 665 -28.94 -1.03 -26.51
C VAL A 665 -28.96 -2.15 -25.48
N HIS A 666 -28.35 -1.91 -24.33
CA HIS A 666 -28.44 -2.81 -23.19
C HIS A 666 -29.89 -2.93 -22.74
N THR A 667 -30.35 -4.17 -22.64
CA THR A 667 -31.67 -4.51 -22.11
C THR A 667 -31.50 -5.23 -20.78
N ARG A 668 -32.56 -5.26 -19.98
CA ARG A 668 -32.58 -6.06 -18.75
C ARG A 668 -32.52 -7.56 -19.03
N GLY A 669 -32.78 -7.97 -20.26
CA GLY A 669 -32.82 -9.38 -20.67
C GLY A 669 -34.08 -10.12 -20.20
N ASN A 670 -34.35 -11.24 -20.85
CA ASN A 670 -35.41 -12.18 -20.47
C ASN A 670 -34.84 -13.31 -19.59
N CYS A 671 -35.71 -14.00 -18.85
CA CYS A 671 -35.30 -15.18 -18.09
C CYS A 671 -35.01 -16.34 -19.06
N VAL A 672 -34.02 -17.18 -18.73
CA VAL A 672 -33.48 -18.23 -19.62
C VAL A 672 -33.42 -19.57 -18.94
#